data_AF-A0A2P8EBT2-F1
#
_entry.id   AF-A0A2P8EBT2-F1
#
_cell.length_a   1.000
_cell.length_b   1.000
_cell.length_c   1.000
_cell.angle_alpha   90.00
_cell.angle_beta   90.00
_cell.angle_gamma   90.00
#
_symmetry.space_group_name_H-M   'P 1'
#
loop_
_entity.id
_entity.type
_entity.pdbx_description
1 polymer ?
#
loop_
_entity_poly.entity_id
_entity_poly.type
_entity_poly.pdbx_seq_one_letter_code
_entity_poly.pdbx_strand_id
1 'polypeptide(L)'
;MVRRGWNSVVGLVVTASCVAAGLSLSAPATSSPVQGEQAAASVWVPSGSFAGSSMVRVDRDSGPGAPLGGDDVLWAQALPGGRASAQLAVHAQAELSDLTVQVGRLQAPGATPLSEDAVQVRYPRYIPFDGGGVVADPLRETGAVDVAAGDNQPAWITVDLPADTTPGTYTTEVRVSSDDGEIGRWTMRVDVPDVRFDPVDERPFMLDLWPHPDAVADRTGVELWSEQHWAALRPYLRDLADHGQRVVNAAITQDPWMVTHQGEWRPQTYNHYNSTVEWRWDGERFSFDFSVFDRYVRESRAAGIGDRIHAFAMLQFDHRERFVYTDTRTGEEVVEEVDLGDARYREGWGQFLRAFAAHLIERGWFDDASLGFDERPANEMATVFDVVESEAPQWMGKIAIAANSLDVQDYADYVSYNYSFLDSVPDQDIAERRAAGKPTLFYTYFNPVRPNTVTASPPMSARVLGWVVAQRNLDGYLRWTYNSWPADVYSDPSFRYGQGDEYIVYPGEDGPVSSIRWESFTDGQDDAELLRMYTERFGRDDELFRSVVGAVDPRAQNTPEAWTSMLLGRDRIVRRLEGGNGLDVRASVSDRSVAAGDTVELTVSATVTGARPVPSPRLDLPEQAGWDAKVVDRPHREALPPGAKAEWTVEVTVHDDAGSFLYLPGTVTAGEGADVEGRFTTALTVRPPVELTAPPAASPASSPDASAPVTVTVPVANVSDREQVVDVEVSGLGFWRADTPSRQVTVPAGESAEATVELFPDGDTGWTTVDVTVGHGGTTVGSGRVDVVSGGRHVSDWEWTDETNGWGPAERDTSNGEDQPGDGARMSINGREYGKGVGAHAPSRIGLDLAGRCSRFQTDIGVDDEIAGGSVRFRVLADGAEIFASPVLTQSDDARWVDLDVTGVDRLELVVDDGGDGIAQDHGDWAGAWLRCSGR
;
A
#
# COMPACT_ATOMS: atom_id res chain seq x y z
N MET A 1 9.96 60.63 1.64
CA MET A 1 10.95 61.71 1.41
C MET A 1 11.24 62.42 2.72
N VAL A 2 12.53 62.55 3.09
CA VAL A 2 13.14 63.69 3.84
C VAL A 2 12.70 63.83 5.31
N ARG A 3 13.51 63.79 6.38
CA ARG A 3 14.91 64.15 6.76
C ARG A 3 15.04 63.67 8.24
N ARG A 4 16.16 63.55 8.95
CA ARG A 4 17.48 64.21 9.00
C ARG A 4 18.31 63.45 10.07
N GLY A 5 19.61 63.27 9.85
CA GLY A 5 20.55 62.78 10.88
C GLY A 5 21.16 63.90 11.73
N TRP A 6 22.12 63.54 12.60
CA TRP A 6 23.47 64.16 12.70
C TRP A 6 24.30 63.60 13.87
N ASN A 7 25.45 63.00 13.51
CA ASN A 7 26.83 63.32 13.91
C ASN A 7 27.25 63.57 15.38
N SER A 8 28.14 62.66 15.84
CA SER A 8 29.58 62.89 16.12
C SER A 8 30.10 63.32 17.50
N VAL A 9 31.07 62.50 17.98
CA VAL A 9 32.45 62.84 18.47
C VAL A 9 32.78 62.79 19.98
N VAL A 10 33.57 61.75 20.31
CA VAL A 10 34.86 61.67 21.09
C VAL A 10 34.90 61.91 22.62
N GLY A 11 35.59 61.00 23.33
CA GLY A 11 36.54 61.36 24.40
C GLY A 11 36.56 60.49 25.66
N LEU A 12 37.60 59.66 25.80
CA LEU A 12 37.96 58.77 26.92
C LEU A 12 38.49 59.51 28.18
N VAL A 13 38.22 59.04 29.41
CA VAL A 13 39.14 59.05 30.60
C VAL A 13 38.66 58.04 31.68
N VAL A 14 39.64 57.38 32.30
CA VAL A 14 39.64 56.29 33.30
C VAL A 14 39.70 56.79 34.77
N THR A 15 39.19 56.03 35.74
CA THR A 15 39.66 55.78 37.16
C THR A 15 38.54 55.06 37.94
N ALA A 16 38.70 54.19 38.95
CA ALA A 16 39.73 53.31 39.51
C ALA A 16 39.06 52.42 40.58
N SER A 17 39.49 51.15 40.68
CA SER A 17 39.53 50.21 41.84
C SER A 17 38.34 49.98 42.80
N CYS A 18 37.94 48.70 42.98
CA CYS A 18 38.12 47.95 44.24
C CYS A 18 37.71 46.47 44.17
N VAL A 19 38.36 45.68 45.03
CA VAL A 19 38.38 44.22 45.24
C VAL A 19 37.20 43.74 46.10
N ALA A 20 36.64 42.53 45.86
CA ALA A 20 36.39 41.51 46.89
C ALA A 20 35.63 40.28 46.37
N ALA A 21 36.04 39.12 46.87
CA ALA A 21 35.44 37.80 46.72
C ALA A 21 34.10 37.65 47.45
N GLY A 22 33.28 36.66 47.07
CA GLY A 22 32.19 36.18 47.93
C GLY A 22 31.10 35.39 47.20
N LEU A 23 31.05 34.09 47.51
CA LEU A 23 29.94 33.13 47.33
C LEU A 23 28.52 33.72 47.48
N SER A 24 27.58 33.31 46.63
CA SER A 24 26.40 32.47 47.01
C SER A 24 25.26 32.55 45.97
N LEU A 25 24.63 31.39 45.76
CA LEU A 25 23.44 31.10 44.96
C LEU A 25 22.25 32.09 45.14
N SER A 26 21.62 32.48 44.03
CA SER A 26 20.15 32.64 43.90
C SER A 26 19.74 32.91 42.44
N ALA A 27 18.85 32.06 41.93
CA ALA A 27 18.02 32.05 40.70
C ALA A 27 18.11 33.20 39.68
N PRO A 28 18.02 32.93 38.35
CA PRO A 28 17.55 33.93 37.41
C PRO A 28 16.03 33.91 37.34
N ALA A 29 15.49 35.12 37.39
CA ALA A 29 14.11 35.47 37.19
C ALA A 29 13.64 35.16 35.76
N THR A 30 12.42 34.64 35.70
CA THR A 30 11.43 34.73 34.61
C THR A 30 11.82 35.62 33.42
N SER A 31 12.14 34.99 32.30
CA SER A 31 12.09 35.59 30.97
C SER A 31 10.62 35.69 30.54
N SER A 32 10.15 36.90 30.25
CA SER A 32 8.93 37.09 29.45
C SER A 32 9.12 36.48 28.06
N PRO A 33 8.08 35.87 27.47
CA PRO A 33 8.21 35.16 26.21
C PRO A 33 8.48 36.15 25.08
N VAL A 34 9.58 35.93 24.37
CA VAL A 34 9.74 36.39 22.99
C VAL A 34 8.67 35.66 22.19
N GLN A 35 7.79 36.38 21.50
CA GLN A 35 6.91 35.80 20.49
C GLN A 35 7.81 35.11 19.45
N GLY A 36 7.80 33.77 19.44
CA GLY A 36 8.68 32.97 18.59
C GLY A 36 8.38 33.20 17.12
N GLU A 37 9.42 33.39 16.32
CA GLU A 37 9.37 33.06 14.90
C GLU A 37 8.93 31.60 14.79
N GLN A 38 7.78 31.34 14.15
CA GLN A 38 7.40 29.99 13.77
C GLN A 38 8.49 29.43 12.84
N ALA A 39 8.96 28.22 13.10
CA ALA A 39 9.91 27.54 12.23
C ALA A 39 9.35 27.45 10.81
N ALA A 40 10.21 27.62 9.80
CA ALA A 40 9.83 27.61 8.39
C ALA A 40 9.45 26.21 7.88
N ALA A 41 9.86 25.16 8.59
CA ALA A 41 9.54 23.76 8.32
C ALA A 41 9.34 22.97 9.63
N SER A 42 8.56 21.89 9.58
CA SER A 42 8.54 20.84 10.62
C SER A 42 8.89 19.48 10.03
N VAL A 43 9.53 18.62 10.81
CA VAL A 43 9.95 17.27 10.40
C VAL A 43 9.26 16.24 11.30
N TRP A 44 8.66 15.20 10.74
CA TRP A 44 8.01 14.11 11.48
C TRP A 44 8.28 12.74 10.85
N VAL A 45 7.80 11.71 11.53
CA VAL A 45 7.83 10.31 11.09
C VAL A 45 6.41 9.87 10.73
N PRO A 46 6.10 9.53 9.45
CA PRO A 46 4.73 9.31 8.98
C PRO A 46 3.92 8.22 9.70
N SER A 47 4.55 7.16 10.18
CA SER A 47 3.87 6.12 10.98
C SER A 47 3.85 6.42 12.48
N GLY A 48 4.60 7.42 12.95
CA GLY A 48 4.94 7.64 14.36
C GLY A 48 6.25 6.98 14.80
N SER A 49 6.75 5.96 14.08
CA SER A 49 8.01 5.29 14.40
C SER A 49 8.86 4.97 13.17
N PHE A 50 10.14 5.32 13.22
CA PHE A 50 11.04 5.31 12.06
C PHE A 50 11.15 3.91 11.42
N ALA A 51 11.20 2.85 12.23
CA ALA A 51 11.24 1.47 11.75
C ALA A 51 9.99 1.04 10.96
N GLY A 52 8.85 1.71 11.16
CA GLY A 52 7.61 1.41 10.46
C GLY A 52 7.25 2.40 9.37
N SER A 53 8.01 3.48 9.19
CA SER A 53 7.54 4.61 8.38
C SER A 53 7.54 4.33 6.88
N SER A 54 8.31 3.37 6.39
CA SER A 54 8.25 2.91 5.00
C SER A 54 6.92 2.26 4.59
N MET A 55 6.09 1.85 5.56
CA MET A 55 4.78 1.23 5.29
C MET A 55 3.69 2.25 4.94
N VAL A 56 3.99 3.55 4.92
CA VAL A 56 3.03 4.64 4.73
C VAL A 56 3.43 5.50 3.54
N ARG A 57 2.47 5.99 2.75
CA ARG A 57 2.73 7.07 1.78
C ARG A 57 2.44 8.41 2.45
N VAL A 58 3.29 9.41 2.20
CA VAL A 58 3.07 10.76 2.72
C VAL A 58 2.23 11.53 1.71
N ASP A 59 1.04 11.94 2.12
CA ASP A 59 0.17 12.79 1.28
C ASP A 59 0.74 14.20 1.19
N ARG A 60 0.78 14.77 -0.02
CA ARG A 60 1.37 16.10 -0.25
C ARG A 60 0.67 17.19 0.55
N ASP A 61 -0.66 17.16 0.56
CA ASP A 61 -1.49 18.28 0.98
C ASP A 61 -2.10 18.06 2.40
N SER A 62 -1.68 17.01 3.10
CA SER A 62 -2.13 16.72 4.48
C SER A 62 -1.35 17.56 5.51
N GLY A 63 -1.94 17.78 6.69
CA GLY A 63 -1.20 18.40 7.80
C GLY A 63 -0.01 17.55 8.26
N PRO A 64 1.03 18.16 8.85
CA PRO A 64 2.15 17.39 9.39
C PRO A 64 1.71 16.50 10.56
N GLY A 65 2.41 15.39 10.76
CA GLY A 65 2.32 14.62 12.00
C GLY A 65 3.09 15.28 13.15
N ALA A 66 3.22 14.55 14.27
CA ALA A 66 3.97 14.98 15.45
C ALA A 66 5.41 15.42 15.08
N PRO A 67 5.79 16.69 15.30
CA PRO A 67 7.14 17.13 15.03
C PRO A 67 8.16 16.35 15.88
N LEU A 68 9.30 15.99 15.30
CA LEU A 68 10.39 15.37 16.04
C LEU A 68 10.99 16.34 17.06
N GLY A 69 11.11 15.88 18.30
CA GLY A 69 11.88 16.52 19.35
C GLY A 69 13.38 16.45 19.07
N GLY A 70 14.15 17.40 19.61
CA GLY A 70 15.60 17.48 19.35
C GLY A 70 16.43 16.31 19.88
N ASP A 71 15.89 15.57 20.87
CA ASP A 71 16.54 14.43 21.49
C ASP A 71 16.03 13.07 20.95
N ASP A 72 15.10 13.08 19.98
CA ASP A 72 14.52 11.86 19.41
C ASP A 72 15.57 11.06 18.62
N VAL A 73 15.49 9.73 18.74
CA VAL A 73 16.34 8.79 18.00
C VAL A 73 15.56 8.09 16.89
N LEU A 74 16.07 8.18 15.67
CA LEU A 74 15.56 7.48 14.49
C LEU A 74 16.09 6.04 14.50
N TRP A 75 15.30 5.11 15.03
CA TRP A 75 15.72 3.71 15.22
C TRP A 75 15.27 2.79 14.07
N ALA A 76 16.17 1.93 13.61
CA ALA A 76 15.90 0.85 12.65
C ALA A 76 16.71 -0.42 12.98
N GLN A 77 16.30 -1.56 12.40
CA GLN A 77 17.05 -2.82 12.46
C GLN A 77 17.28 -3.34 11.04
N ALA A 78 18.53 -3.66 10.70
CA ALA A 78 18.93 -4.26 9.44
C ALA A 78 19.92 -5.41 9.70
N LEU A 79 19.86 -6.47 8.88
CA LEU A 79 20.73 -7.65 9.00
C LEU A 79 21.91 -7.50 8.02
N PRO A 80 23.11 -8.02 8.34
CA PRO A 80 24.20 -8.08 7.37
C PRO A 80 23.77 -8.81 6.09
N GLY A 81 24.00 -8.17 4.93
CA GLY A 81 23.60 -8.66 3.61
C GLY A 81 22.14 -8.38 3.26
N GLY A 82 21.46 -7.57 4.07
CA GLY A 82 20.08 -7.14 3.83
C GLY A 82 19.90 -5.66 4.08
N ARG A 83 18.63 -5.24 4.04
CA ARG A 83 18.24 -3.84 4.01
C ARG A 83 17.12 -3.52 5.01
N ALA A 84 16.97 -2.23 5.27
CA ALA A 84 15.81 -1.67 5.96
C ALA A 84 15.44 -0.32 5.34
N SER A 85 14.18 -0.19 4.93
CA SER A 85 13.64 1.07 4.42
C SER A 85 12.87 1.81 5.49
N ALA A 86 13.04 3.13 5.54
CA ALA A 86 12.33 4.06 6.41
C ALA A 86 12.17 5.40 5.69
N GLN A 87 11.43 6.33 6.29
CA GLN A 87 11.33 7.70 5.79
C GLN A 87 11.09 8.73 6.90
N LEU A 88 11.50 9.95 6.60
CA LEU A 88 11.09 11.18 7.28
C LEU A 88 10.17 11.98 6.35
N ALA A 89 9.37 12.88 6.91
CA ALA A 89 8.61 13.84 6.13
C ALA A 89 8.87 15.25 6.63
N VAL A 90 8.91 16.19 5.69
CA VAL A 90 9.11 17.63 5.94
C VAL A 90 7.88 18.36 5.44
N HIS A 91 7.35 19.27 6.25
CA HIS A 91 6.18 20.09 5.95
C HIS A 91 6.66 21.52 5.91
N ALA A 92 6.47 22.14 4.76
CA ALA A 92 6.94 23.48 4.49
C ALA A 92 5.88 24.49 4.96
N GLN A 93 6.04 25.14 6.13
CA GLN A 93 5.14 26.25 6.50
C GLN A 93 5.34 27.47 5.58
N ALA A 94 6.53 27.60 5.01
CA ALA A 94 6.87 28.52 3.93
C ALA A 94 7.64 27.77 2.84
N GLU A 95 7.74 28.34 1.63
CA GLU A 95 8.50 27.75 0.52
C GLU A 95 9.94 27.44 0.95
N LEU A 96 10.39 26.22 0.69
CA LEU A 96 11.75 25.75 0.98
C LEU A 96 12.50 25.55 -0.33
N SER A 97 13.62 26.24 -0.50
CA SER A 97 14.55 25.99 -1.60
C SER A 97 15.69 25.07 -1.13
N ASP A 98 16.12 24.16 -2.01
CA ASP A 98 17.26 23.26 -1.78
C ASP A 98 17.14 22.39 -0.52
N LEU A 99 15.93 21.87 -0.23
CA LEU A 99 15.71 20.94 0.89
C LEU A 99 16.59 19.72 0.73
N THR A 100 17.49 19.52 1.70
CA THR A 100 18.50 18.47 1.73
C THR A 100 18.37 17.65 3.02
N VAL A 101 18.44 16.32 2.90
CA VAL A 101 18.55 15.38 4.02
C VAL A 101 19.89 14.66 3.90
N GLN A 102 20.79 14.92 4.85
CA GLN A 102 22.13 14.35 4.89
C GLN A 102 22.23 13.32 6.01
N VAL A 103 22.73 12.13 5.69
CA VAL A 103 23.01 11.08 6.67
C VAL A 103 24.50 10.83 6.73
N GLY A 104 25.10 10.92 7.92
CA GLY A 104 26.52 10.63 8.10
C GLY A 104 26.83 9.13 7.99
N ARG A 105 28.12 8.78 8.03
CA ARG A 105 28.56 7.37 8.07
C ARG A 105 28.14 6.67 9.36
N LEU A 106 27.51 5.51 9.22
CA LEU A 106 27.19 4.60 10.32
C LEU A 106 28.46 4.10 11.01
N GLN A 107 28.52 4.27 12.33
CA GLN A 107 29.68 3.95 13.16
C GLN A 107 29.27 3.13 14.38
N ALA A 108 30.03 2.09 14.71
CA ALA A 108 29.87 1.33 15.94
C ALA A 108 31.21 1.22 16.70
N PRO A 109 31.21 1.24 18.04
CA PRO A 109 32.43 1.06 18.83
C PRO A 109 33.14 -0.25 18.49
N GLY A 110 34.42 -0.18 18.12
CA GLY A 110 35.22 -1.36 17.79
C GLY A 110 34.98 -1.98 16.41
N ALA A 111 34.04 -1.44 15.62
CA ALA A 111 33.81 -1.82 14.23
C ALA A 111 34.43 -0.80 13.26
N THR A 112 34.62 -1.22 12.00
CA THR A 112 34.99 -0.30 10.93
C THR A 112 33.75 0.52 10.54
N PRO A 113 33.84 1.86 10.39
CA PRO A 113 32.73 2.66 9.88
C PRO A 113 32.27 2.16 8.52
N LEU A 114 30.95 2.13 8.30
CA LEU A 114 30.39 1.71 7.02
C LEU A 114 30.65 2.74 5.92
N SER A 115 30.53 2.32 4.65
CA SER A 115 30.59 3.26 3.50
C SER A 115 29.48 4.31 3.60
N GLU A 116 29.67 5.45 2.96
CA GLU A 116 28.58 6.43 2.79
C GLU A 116 27.41 5.84 2.00
N ASP A 117 27.69 4.92 1.08
CA ASP A 117 26.68 4.24 0.26
C ASP A 117 25.81 3.25 1.05
N ALA A 118 26.17 2.93 2.30
CA ALA A 118 25.36 2.07 3.17
C ALA A 118 24.03 2.72 3.58
N VAL A 119 23.90 4.04 3.39
CA VAL A 119 22.63 4.75 3.56
C VAL A 119 22.35 5.60 2.33
N GLN A 120 21.25 5.29 1.66
CA GLN A 120 20.78 6.06 0.51
C GLN A 120 19.61 6.94 0.91
N VAL A 121 19.63 8.20 0.47
CA VAL A 121 18.53 9.15 0.64
C VAL A 121 17.98 9.48 -0.74
N ARG A 122 16.68 9.27 -0.93
CA ARG A 122 15.95 9.56 -2.17
C ARG A 122 14.69 10.35 -1.85
N TYR A 123 14.23 11.16 -2.80
CA TYR A 123 13.03 11.98 -2.63
C TYR A 123 11.88 11.41 -3.46
N PRO A 124 10.82 10.86 -2.83
CA PRO A 124 9.62 10.49 -3.55
C PRO A 124 9.05 11.69 -4.32
N ARG A 125 8.82 11.48 -5.62
CA ARG A 125 8.14 12.44 -6.51
C ARG A 125 6.64 12.25 -6.39
N TYR A 126 5.91 13.35 -6.34
CA TYR A 126 4.46 13.33 -6.53
C TYR A 126 4.13 13.26 -8.03
N ILE A 127 3.31 12.29 -8.42
CA ILE A 127 2.74 12.13 -9.76
C ILE A 127 1.21 12.11 -9.67
N PRO A 128 0.46 12.40 -10.75
CA PRO A 128 -1.00 12.28 -10.74
C PRO A 128 -1.45 10.91 -10.23
N PHE A 129 -2.58 10.86 -9.52
CA PHE A 129 -3.16 9.62 -8.98
C PHE A 129 -4.53 9.35 -9.62
N ASP A 130 -4.78 8.11 -10.04
CA ASP A 130 -6.06 7.71 -10.65
C ASP A 130 -7.26 7.99 -9.71
N GLY A 131 -7.06 7.81 -8.38
CA GLY A 131 -8.05 8.13 -7.37
C GLY A 131 -8.20 9.63 -7.05
N GLY A 132 -7.56 10.51 -7.84
CA GLY A 132 -7.59 11.95 -7.67
C GLY A 132 -6.38 12.51 -6.92
N GLY A 133 -5.97 13.74 -7.27
CA GLY A 133 -4.83 14.41 -6.65
C GLY A 133 -3.48 13.85 -7.12
N VAL A 134 -2.56 13.67 -6.18
CA VAL A 134 -1.20 13.18 -6.45
C VAL A 134 -0.78 12.11 -5.44
N VAL A 135 0.13 11.24 -5.85
CA VAL A 135 0.70 10.17 -5.02
C VAL A 135 2.23 10.20 -5.09
N ALA A 136 2.88 10.03 -3.94
CA ALA A 136 4.33 9.86 -3.87
C ALA A 136 4.70 8.41 -4.22
N ASP A 137 5.45 8.17 -5.30
CA ASP A 137 5.88 6.80 -5.67
C ASP A 137 7.31 6.72 -6.26
N PRO A 138 7.68 7.46 -7.34
CA PRO A 138 9.02 7.39 -7.91
C PRO A 138 10.06 7.96 -6.95
N LEU A 139 11.13 7.21 -6.67
CA LEU A 139 12.21 7.61 -5.76
C LEU A 139 13.31 8.32 -6.53
N ARG A 140 13.26 9.65 -6.57
CA ARG A 140 14.27 10.44 -7.28
C ARG A 140 15.62 10.39 -6.57
N GLU A 141 16.65 10.08 -7.34
CA GLU A 141 18.06 10.21 -6.94
C GLU A 141 18.53 11.64 -7.20
N THR A 142 18.12 12.56 -6.34
CA THR A 142 18.50 13.97 -6.38
C THR A 142 19.08 14.37 -5.03
N GLY A 143 20.08 15.25 -5.02
CA GLY A 143 20.71 15.72 -3.78
C GLY A 143 19.82 16.63 -2.95
N ALA A 144 18.90 17.34 -3.60
CA ALA A 144 17.97 18.27 -2.97
C ALA A 144 16.70 18.47 -3.81
N VAL A 145 15.68 19.09 -3.20
CA VAL A 145 14.39 19.40 -3.82
C VAL A 145 13.83 20.73 -3.31
N ASP A 146 13.08 21.45 -4.16
CA ASP A 146 12.28 22.59 -3.72
C ASP A 146 10.89 22.11 -3.27
N VAL A 147 10.36 22.72 -2.20
CA VAL A 147 9.06 22.37 -1.61
C VAL A 147 8.20 23.62 -1.48
N ALA A 148 7.00 23.59 -2.03
CA ALA A 148 6.08 24.72 -1.96
C ALA A 148 5.52 24.91 -0.54
N ALA A 149 5.12 26.14 -0.21
CA ALA A 149 4.48 26.42 1.07
C ALA A 149 3.15 25.64 1.20
N GLY A 150 2.99 24.92 2.30
CA GLY A 150 1.86 24.05 2.60
C GLY A 150 2.06 22.59 2.20
N ASP A 151 3.08 22.28 1.39
CA ASP A 151 3.31 20.93 0.89
C ASP A 151 4.18 20.10 1.85
N ASN A 152 3.94 18.80 1.83
CA ASN A 152 4.81 17.80 2.41
C ASN A 152 5.81 17.27 1.38
N GLN A 153 7.03 16.97 1.83
CA GLN A 153 8.04 16.27 1.06
C GLN A 153 8.65 15.15 1.92
N PRO A 154 8.41 13.87 1.57
CA PRO A 154 9.12 12.76 2.19
C PRO A 154 10.59 12.71 1.75
N ALA A 155 11.43 12.13 2.61
CA ALA A 155 12.78 11.68 2.33
C ALA A 155 12.87 10.19 2.65
N TRP A 156 12.96 9.37 1.62
CA TRP A 156 13.08 7.92 1.72
C TRP A 156 14.53 7.53 2.01
N ILE A 157 14.72 6.75 3.08
CA ILE A 157 16.03 6.33 3.59
C ILE A 157 16.11 4.82 3.49
N THR A 158 17.08 4.31 2.75
CA THR A 158 17.39 2.88 2.68
C THR A 158 18.73 2.63 3.34
N VAL A 159 18.73 1.81 4.39
CA VAL A 159 19.96 1.28 4.99
C VAL A 159 20.26 -0.06 4.33
N ASP A 160 21.36 -0.17 3.61
CA ASP A 160 21.81 -1.38 2.92
C ASP A 160 23.14 -1.84 3.49
N LEU A 161 23.16 -3.02 4.10
CA LEU A 161 24.30 -3.49 4.88
C LEU A 161 25.12 -4.53 4.09
N PRO A 162 26.43 -4.30 3.91
CA PRO A 162 27.33 -5.33 3.40
C PRO A 162 27.23 -6.63 4.20
N ALA A 163 27.34 -7.78 3.53
CA ALA A 163 27.24 -9.10 4.18
C ALA A 163 28.27 -9.31 5.30
N ASP A 164 29.45 -8.70 5.20
CA ASP A 164 30.51 -8.78 6.20
C ASP A 164 30.40 -7.76 7.34
N THR A 165 29.30 -6.98 7.38
CA THR A 165 29.02 -6.04 8.47
C THR A 165 29.07 -6.77 9.82
N THR A 166 29.84 -6.21 10.76
CA THR A 166 29.98 -6.78 12.10
C THR A 166 28.71 -6.48 12.91
N PRO A 167 28.12 -7.47 13.61
CA PRO A 167 26.98 -7.23 14.49
C PRO A 167 27.28 -6.15 15.55
N GLY A 168 26.27 -5.38 15.93
CA GLY A 168 26.41 -4.30 16.89
C GLY A 168 25.37 -3.21 16.73
N THR A 169 25.55 -2.11 17.45
CA THR A 169 24.71 -0.91 17.35
C THR A 169 25.51 0.18 16.66
N TYR A 170 25.05 0.58 15.48
CA TYR A 170 25.66 1.65 14.69
C TYR A 170 24.85 2.93 14.88
N THR A 171 25.54 4.06 14.99
CA THR A 171 24.90 5.38 15.07
C THR A 171 25.48 6.34 14.04
N THR A 172 24.68 7.32 13.68
CA THR A 172 25.07 8.44 12.83
C THR A 172 24.15 9.64 13.08
N GLU A 173 24.50 10.77 12.49
CA GLU A 173 23.68 11.99 12.49
C GLU A 173 22.86 12.06 11.20
N VAL A 174 21.59 12.46 11.34
CA VAL A 174 20.70 12.87 10.25
C VAL A 174 20.45 14.36 10.37
N ARG A 175 20.75 15.12 9.31
CA ARG A 175 20.54 16.57 9.25
C ARG A 175 19.58 16.92 8.13
N VAL A 176 18.59 17.74 8.45
CA VAL A 176 17.62 18.30 7.50
C VAL A 176 17.86 19.80 7.41
N SER A 177 18.05 20.32 6.20
CA SER A 177 18.37 21.73 5.96
C SER A 177 17.78 22.23 4.65
N SER A 178 17.60 23.54 4.53
CA SER A 178 17.30 24.26 3.29
C SER A 178 18.32 25.39 3.10
N ASP A 179 18.18 26.18 2.02
CA ASP A 179 18.96 27.40 1.82
C ASP A 179 18.84 28.42 2.97
N ASP A 180 17.72 28.40 3.70
CA ASP A 180 17.47 29.27 4.85
C ASP A 180 18.17 28.80 6.14
N GLY A 181 18.71 27.57 6.16
CA GLY A 181 19.49 27.03 7.26
C GLY A 181 19.10 25.61 7.67
N GLU A 182 19.58 25.20 8.85
CA GLU A 182 19.27 23.91 9.44
C GLU A 182 17.85 23.91 10.01
N ILE A 183 17.03 22.96 9.56
CA ILE A 183 15.66 22.72 10.05
C ILE A 183 15.71 21.84 11.30
N GLY A 184 16.56 20.81 11.28
CA GLY A 184 16.75 19.95 12.44
C GLY A 184 17.84 18.90 12.27
N ARG A 185 18.14 18.22 13.37
CA ARG A 185 19.24 17.28 13.51
C ARG A 185 18.90 16.22 14.54
N TRP A 186 19.08 14.96 14.17
CA TRP A 186 18.73 13.80 15.00
C TRP A 186 19.80 12.72 14.93
N THR A 187 19.79 11.84 15.93
CA THR A 187 20.61 10.63 15.89
C THR A 187 19.84 9.52 15.18
N MET A 188 20.44 8.89 14.19
CA MET A 188 19.94 7.61 13.66
C MET A 188 20.72 6.45 14.29
N ARG A 189 19.99 5.45 14.77
CA ARG A 189 20.53 4.22 15.35
C ARG A 189 20.06 3.03 14.51
N VAL A 190 21.02 2.21 14.06
CA VAL A 190 20.78 0.96 13.35
C VAL A 190 21.31 -0.19 14.20
N ASP A 191 20.42 -1.05 14.65
CA ASP A 191 20.81 -2.29 15.34
C ASP A 191 21.03 -3.40 14.30
N VAL A 192 22.21 -4.01 14.35
CA VAL A 192 22.68 -5.08 13.46
C VAL A 192 22.77 -6.38 14.26
N PRO A 193 21.80 -7.31 14.14
CA PRO A 193 21.82 -8.60 14.81
C PRO A 193 22.91 -9.54 14.26
N ASP A 194 23.32 -10.54 15.04
CA ASP A 194 24.21 -11.63 14.59
C ASP A 194 23.43 -12.71 13.82
N VAL A 195 22.74 -12.26 12.76
CA VAL A 195 22.03 -13.10 11.78
C VAL A 195 22.33 -12.53 10.41
N ARG A 196 23.04 -13.30 9.58
CA ARG A 196 23.48 -12.88 8.24
C ARG A 196 22.61 -13.55 7.17
N PHE A 197 22.17 -12.78 6.18
CA PHE A 197 21.53 -13.33 5.00
C PHE A 197 22.53 -13.92 4.03
N ASP A 198 22.08 -14.95 3.30
CA ASP A 198 22.81 -15.46 2.16
C ASP A 198 22.83 -14.40 1.03
N PRO A 199 23.87 -14.39 0.17
CA PRO A 199 23.91 -13.53 -1.01
C PRO A 199 22.66 -13.67 -1.87
N VAL A 200 22.17 -12.58 -2.46
CA VAL A 200 20.90 -12.57 -3.20
C VAL A 200 20.88 -13.61 -4.32
N ASP A 201 21.99 -13.88 -4.99
CA ASP A 201 22.14 -14.90 -6.04
C ASP A 201 22.11 -16.35 -5.53
N GLU A 202 22.36 -16.56 -4.24
CA GLU A 202 22.29 -17.87 -3.58
C GLU A 202 20.92 -18.14 -2.92
N ARG A 203 20.08 -17.10 -2.74
CA ARG A 203 18.74 -17.25 -2.15
C ARG A 203 17.80 -18.04 -3.08
N PRO A 204 16.94 -18.92 -2.55
CA PRO A 204 16.05 -19.74 -3.37
C PRO A 204 14.79 -19.00 -3.83
N PHE A 205 14.53 -17.78 -3.34
CA PHE A 205 13.39 -16.98 -3.77
C PHE A 205 13.45 -16.77 -5.29
N MET A 206 12.41 -17.20 -5.98
CA MET A 206 12.28 -17.08 -7.43
C MET A 206 11.46 -15.84 -7.76
N LEU A 207 12.15 -14.80 -8.23
CA LEU A 207 11.48 -13.65 -8.81
C LEU A 207 11.35 -13.82 -10.33
N ASP A 208 10.14 -13.61 -10.84
CA ASP A 208 9.82 -13.62 -12.26
C ASP A 208 9.00 -12.39 -12.64
N LEU A 209 9.68 -11.28 -12.91
CA LEU A 209 9.08 -10.10 -13.51
C LEU A 209 9.35 -10.07 -15.02
N TRP A 210 8.38 -9.65 -15.81
CA TRP A 210 8.56 -9.59 -17.27
C TRP A 210 9.10 -8.21 -17.69
N PRO A 211 10.38 -8.11 -18.09
CA PRO A 211 10.94 -6.88 -18.65
C PRO A 211 10.44 -6.62 -20.06
N HIS A 212 10.37 -5.33 -20.40
CA HIS A 212 10.00 -4.83 -21.72
C HIS A 212 11.15 -3.99 -22.30
N PRO A 213 12.10 -4.61 -23.03
CA PRO A 213 13.24 -3.91 -23.61
C PRO A 213 12.82 -2.80 -24.58
N ASP A 214 11.81 -3.04 -25.41
CA ASP A 214 11.30 -2.09 -26.41
C ASP A 214 10.85 -0.77 -25.78
N ALA A 215 10.21 -0.83 -24.61
CA ALA A 215 9.82 0.37 -23.85
C ALA A 215 11.04 1.24 -23.46
N VAL A 216 12.22 0.63 -23.25
CA VAL A 216 13.47 1.38 -23.00
C VAL A 216 13.95 2.07 -24.28
N ALA A 217 13.93 1.39 -25.43
CA ALA A 217 14.29 1.99 -26.71
C ALA A 217 13.37 3.18 -27.06
N ASP A 218 12.06 2.98 -26.93
CA ASP A 218 11.05 4.00 -27.21
C ASP A 218 11.20 5.21 -26.29
N ARG A 219 11.43 4.97 -24.99
CA ARG A 219 11.59 6.06 -24.01
C ARG A 219 12.87 6.86 -24.22
N THR A 220 13.96 6.20 -24.60
CA THR A 220 15.25 6.85 -24.85
C THR A 220 15.37 7.42 -26.26
N GLY A 221 14.45 7.07 -27.16
CA GLY A 221 14.43 7.53 -28.55
C GLY A 221 15.57 6.96 -29.40
N VAL A 222 16.12 5.80 -29.01
CA VAL A 222 17.21 5.13 -29.73
C VAL A 222 16.69 3.99 -30.59
N GLU A 223 17.44 3.63 -31.63
CA GLU A 223 17.07 2.50 -32.49
C GLU A 223 17.10 1.18 -31.69
N LEU A 224 16.02 0.42 -31.78
CA LEU A 224 15.88 -0.89 -31.14
C LEU A 224 17.06 -1.81 -31.53
N TRP A 225 17.60 -2.51 -30.54
CA TRP A 225 18.77 -3.42 -30.65
C TRP A 225 20.08 -2.78 -31.12
N SER A 226 20.15 -1.46 -31.28
CA SER A 226 21.43 -0.74 -31.47
C SER A 226 22.32 -0.85 -30.24
N GLU A 227 23.62 -0.57 -30.37
CA GLU A 227 24.53 -0.51 -29.21
C GLU A 227 24.09 0.53 -28.16
N GLN A 228 23.41 1.60 -28.59
CA GLN A 228 22.85 2.60 -27.68
C GLN A 228 21.69 2.01 -26.88
N HIS A 229 20.80 1.23 -27.51
CA HIS A 229 19.75 0.51 -26.81
C HIS A 229 20.33 -0.49 -25.80
N TRP A 230 21.31 -1.30 -26.19
CA TRP A 230 21.96 -2.24 -25.25
C TRP A 230 22.64 -1.51 -24.09
N ALA A 231 23.23 -0.34 -24.32
CA ALA A 231 23.77 0.48 -23.24
C ALA A 231 22.68 0.96 -22.27
N ALA A 232 21.54 1.41 -22.79
CA ALA A 232 20.39 1.85 -22.00
C ALA A 232 19.67 0.70 -21.26
N LEU A 233 19.64 -0.52 -21.82
CA LEU A 233 18.96 -1.68 -21.23
C LEU A 233 19.74 -2.32 -20.07
N ARG A 234 21.08 -2.30 -20.11
CA ARG A 234 21.92 -2.97 -19.09
C ARG A 234 21.63 -2.54 -17.64
N PRO A 235 21.43 -1.25 -17.32
CA PRO A 235 21.02 -0.83 -15.97
C PRO A 235 19.73 -1.49 -15.49
N TYR A 236 18.73 -1.64 -16.36
CA TYR A 236 17.46 -2.31 -16.04
C TYR A 236 17.63 -3.81 -15.78
N LEU A 237 18.49 -4.48 -16.55
CA LEU A 237 18.80 -5.90 -16.32
C LEU A 237 19.58 -6.11 -15.01
N ARG A 238 20.45 -5.16 -14.63
CA ARG A 238 21.16 -5.19 -13.35
C ARG A 238 20.22 -4.98 -12.17
N ASP A 239 19.33 -3.99 -12.25
CA ASP A 239 18.32 -3.78 -11.21
C ASP A 239 17.48 -5.04 -10.98
N LEU A 240 16.99 -5.69 -12.05
CA LEU A 240 16.30 -6.98 -11.92
C LEU A 240 17.17 -8.07 -11.26
N ALA A 241 18.44 -8.18 -11.63
CA ALA A 241 19.37 -9.15 -11.04
C ALA A 241 19.62 -8.88 -9.55
N ASP A 242 19.83 -7.62 -9.17
CA ASP A 242 20.06 -7.17 -7.80
C ASP A 242 18.83 -7.43 -6.91
N HIS A 243 17.63 -7.53 -7.51
CA HIS A 243 16.37 -7.90 -6.84
C HIS A 243 16.03 -9.40 -6.96
N GLY A 244 16.96 -10.21 -7.46
CA GLY A 244 16.84 -11.67 -7.46
C GLY A 244 16.03 -12.27 -8.62
N GLN A 245 15.90 -11.58 -9.76
CA GLN A 245 15.29 -12.14 -10.98
C GLN A 245 15.96 -13.46 -11.38
N ARG A 246 15.17 -14.52 -11.58
CA ARG A 246 15.66 -15.86 -11.94
C ARG A 246 15.36 -16.29 -13.37
N VAL A 247 14.53 -15.52 -14.06
CA VAL A 247 13.94 -15.90 -15.34
C VAL A 247 14.25 -14.85 -16.40
N VAL A 248 14.78 -15.30 -17.53
CA VAL A 248 14.88 -14.50 -18.76
C VAL A 248 13.60 -14.70 -19.57
N ASN A 249 12.71 -13.72 -19.53
CA ASN A 249 11.49 -13.71 -20.34
C ASN A 249 11.79 -13.10 -21.72
N ALA A 250 11.57 -13.86 -22.79
CA ALA A 250 11.89 -13.45 -24.16
C ALA A 250 10.66 -13.58 -25.08
N ALA A 251 10.32 -12.49 -25.76
CA ALA A 251 9.35 -12.51 -26.84
C ALA A 251 9.99 -13.16 -28.08
N ILE A 252 9.51 -14.33 -28.52
CA ILE A 252 9.94 -15.08 -29.72
C ILE A 252 9.00 -14.87 -30.92
N THR A 253 7.92 -14.10 -30.72
CA THR A 253 6.95 -13.67 -31.72
C THR A 253 6.64 -12.19 -31.53
N GLN A 254 6.19 -11.53 -32.61
CA GLN A 254 5.80 -10.12 -32.58
C GLN A 254 4.50 -9.95 -31.79
N ASP A 255 4.53 -9.05 -30.81
CA ASP A 255 3.39 -8.64 -29.99
C ASP A 255 2.59 -9.85 -29.46
N PRO A 256 3.18 -10.65 -28.54
CA PRO A 256 2.59 -11.94 -28.13
C PRO A 256 1.28 -11.81 -27.34
N TRP A 257 0.99 -10.62 -26.81
CA TRP A 257 -0.22 -10.33 -26.01
C TRP A 257 -1.09 -9.26 -26.68
N MET A 258 -1.89 -9.66 -27.66
CA MET A 258 -2.82 -8.78 -28.38
C MET A 258 -4.23 -8.83 -27.81
N VAL A 259 -4.85 -7.69 -27.62
CA VAL A 259 -6.17 -7.60 -27.00
C VAL A 259 -7.02 -6.57 -27.71
N THR A 260 -8.33 -6.68 -27.53
CA THR A 260 -9.24 -5.59 -27.86
C THR A 260 -9.24 -4.57 -26.71
N HIS A 261 -8.73 -3.37 -26.97
CA HIS A 261 -8.72 -2.25 -26.03
C HIS A 261 -9.22 -0.98 -26.72
N GLN A 262 -10.23 -0.33 -26.12
CA GLN A 262 -10.89 0.87 -26.68
C GLN A 262 -11.39 0.69 -28.13
N GLY A 263 -11.84 -0.52 -28.48
CA GLY A 263 -12.35 -0.85 -29.82
C GLY A 263 -11.27 -1.10 -30.86
N GLU A 264 -9.98 -1.07 -30.49
CA GLU A 264 -8.85 -1.40 -31.34
C GLU A 264 -8.21 -2.73 -30.92
N TRP A 265 -7.83 -3.56 -31.89
CA TRP A 265 -7.03 -4.74 -31.63
C TRP A 265 -5.56 -4.38 -31.66
N ARG A 266 -4.94 -4.30 -30.49
CA ARG A 266 -3.60 -3.76 -30.26
C ARG A 266 -2.85 -4.55 -29.18
N PRO A 267 -1.54 -4.35 -28.99
CA PRO A 267 -0.83 -4.91 -27.83
C PRO A 267 -1.49 -4.49 -26.53
N GLN A 268 -1.45 -5.36 -25.52
CA GLN A 268 -2.03 -5.07 -24.21
C GLN A 268 -1.33 -3.95 -23.45
N THR A 269 -0.08 -3.67 -23.80
CA THR A 269 0.73 -2.57 -23.27
C THR A 269 0.69 -1.36 -24.20
N TYR A 270 1.17 -0.22 -23.71
CA TYR A 270 1.28 0.97 -24.57
C TYR A 270 2.26 0.74 -25.74
N ASN A 271 3.46 0.25 -25.44
CA ASN A 271 4.49 -0.09 -26.43
C ASN A 271 4.25 -1.45 -27.08
N HIS A 272 4.75 -1.61 -28.30
CA HIS A 272 4.82 -2.88 -29.01
C HIS A 272 5.97 -3.75 -28.48
N TYR A 273 5.76 -5.06 -28.43
CA TYR A 273 6.79 -6.05 -28.15
C TYR A 273 7.34 -6.60 -29.47
N ASN A 274 8.59 -6.29 -29.80
CA ASN A 274 9.22 -6.89 -30.97
C ASN A 274 9.75 -8.30 -30.67
N SER A 275 9.68 -9.17 -31.67
CA SER A 275 10.28 -10.50 -31.58
C SER A 275 11.79 -10.41 -31.43
N THR A 276 12.36 -11.12 -30.45
CA THR A 276 13.80 -11.35 -30.32
C THR A 276 14.33 -12.40 -31.31
N VAL A 277 13.43 -13.05 -32.07
CA VAL A 277 13.77 -13.97 -33.16
C VAL A 277 13.17 -13.46 -34.46
N GLU A 278 14.00 -13.26 -35.47
CA GLU A 278 13.50 -12.87 -36.80
C GLU A 278 13.00 -14.12 -37.55
N TRP A 279 11.76 -14.08 -38.03
CA TRP A 279 11.19 -15.12 -38.87
C TRP A 279 11.31 -14.70 -40.33
N ARG A 280 11.83 -15.59 -41.19
CA ARG A 280 12.03 -15.33 -42.62
C ARG A 280 11.41 -16.43 -43.46
N TRP A 281 10.64 -16.07 -44.48
CA TRP A 281 10.01 -17.01 -45.42
C TRP A 281 10.66 -16.91 -46.80
N ASP A 282 11.01 -18.03 -47.42
CA ASP A 282 11.62 -18.07 -48.77
C ASP A 282 10.63 -18.43 -49.89
N GLY A 283 9.35 -18.58 -49.56
CA GLY A 283 8.31 -19.08 -50.46
C GLY A 283 7.98 -20.56 -50.25
N GLU A 284 8.82 -21.31 -49.54
CA GLU A 284 8.67 -22.75 -49.29
C GLU A 284 8.86 -23.14 -47.83
N ARG A 285 9.75 -22.47 -47.08
CA ARG A 285 10.05 -22.78 -45.68
C ARG A 285 10.44 -21.55 -44.87
N PHE A 286 10.32 -21.67 -43.56
CA PHE A 286 10.83 -20.69 -42.62
C PHE A 286 12.31 -20.90 -42.33
N SER A 287 13.00 -19.79 -42.08
CA SER A 287 14.33 -19.73 -41.46
C SER A 287 14.30 -18.68 -40.36
N PHE A 288 15.19 -18.81 -39.38
CA PHE A 288 15.13 -18.03 -38.14
C PHE A 288 16.49 -17.40 -37.83
N ASP A 289 16.48 -16.14 -37.39
CA ASP A 289 17.65 -15.44 -36.87
C ASP A 289 17.55 -15.27 -35.36
N PHE A 290 18.39 -15.99 -34.62
CA PHE A 290 18.40 -15.98 -33.15
C PHE A 290 19.40 -14.97 -32.56
N SER A 291 19.99 -14.08 -33.36
CA SER A 291 21.09 -13.22 -32.90
C SER A 291 20.70 -12.24 -31.79
N VAL A 292 19.51 -11.64 -31.85
CA VAL A 292 18.97 -10.76 -30.81
C VAL A 292 18.65 -11.57 -29.56
N PHE A 293 17.91 -12.67 -29.68
CA PHE A 293 17.64 -13.61 -28.59
C PHE A 293 18.93 -14.04 -27.87
N ASP A 294 19.96 -14.45 -28.61
CA ASP A 294 21.24 -14.86 -28.05
C ASP A 294 21.94 -13.76 -27.26
N ARG A 295 21.90 -12.54 -27.79
CA ARG A 295 22.50 -11.40 -27.10
C ARG A 295 21.71 -11.05 -25.85
N TYR A 296 20.39 -11.05 -25.93
CA TYR A 296 19.53 -10.78 -24.79
C TYR A 296 19.77 -11.77 -23.65
N VAL A 297 19.75 -13.08 -23.93
CA VAL A 297 20.07 -14.12 -22.92
C VAL A 297 21.46 -13.90 -22.31
N ARG A 298 22.48 -13.60 -23.13
CA ARG A 298 23.85 -13.35 -22.63
C ARG A 298 23.95 -12.09 -21.78
N GLU A 299 23.31 -10.99 -22.17
CA GLU A 299 23.34 -9.73 -21.42
C GLU A 299 22.57 -9.88 -20.10
N SER A 300 21.43 -10.58 -20.09
CA SER A 300 20.68 -10.90 -18.87
C SER A 300 21.49 -11.75 -17.89
N ARG A 301 22.11 -12.85 -18.36
CA ARG A 301 22.98 -13.69 -17.51
C ARG A 301 24.23 -12.93 -17.06
N ALA A 302 24.80 -12.07 -17.90
CA ALA A 302 25.95 -11.23 -17.53
C ALA A 302 25.58 -10.14 -16.50
N ALA A 303 24.32 -9.72 -16.44
CA ALA A 303 23.81 -8.84 -15.40
C ALA A 303 23.59 -9.57 -14.07
N GLY A 304 23.47 -10.90 -14.07
CA GLY A 304 23.24 -11.73 -12.88
C GLY A 304 21.83 -12.35 -12.82
N ILE A 305 21.02 -12.21 -13.86
CA ILE A 305 19.72 -12.90 -13.95
C ILE A 305 19.96 -14.41 -14.05
N GLY A 306 19.13 -15.19 -13.34
CA GLY A 306 19.23 -16.65 -13.30
C GLY A 306 19.09 -17.35 -14.66
N ASP A 307 19.36 -18.65 -14.67
CA ASP A 307 19.54 -19.41 -15.92
C ASP A 307 18.25 -19.68 -16.70
N ARG A 308 17.08 -19.73 -16.03
CA ARG A 308 15.81 -20.12 -16.65
C ARG A 308 15.41 -19.18 -17.78
N ILE A 309 14.86 -19.72 -18.87
CA ILE A 309 14.39 -18.96 -20.02
C ILE A 309 12.93 -19.31 -20.28
N HIS A 310 12.05 -18.30 -20.30
CA HIS A 310 10.67 -18.46 -20.76
C HIS A 310 10.51 -17.81 -22.13
N ALA A 311 10.09 -18.59 -23.12
CA ALA A 311 9.89 -18.14 -24.50
C ALA A 311 8.40 -17.89 -24.77
N PHE A 312 8.04 -16.62 -24.99
CA PHE A 312 6.65 -16.15 -25.21
C PHE A 312 6.47 -15.62 -26.64
N ALA A 313 5.42 -15.93 -27.41
CA ALA A 313 4.37 -16.89 -27.10
C ALA A 313 3.99 -17.68 -28.36
N MET A 314 3.67 -18.96 -28.13
CA MET A 314 3.10 -19.88 -29.11
C MET A 314 1.60 -19.67 -29.34
N LEU A 315 0.93 -19.10 -28.33
CA LEU A 315 -0.47 -18.69 -28.37
C LEU A 315 -0.57 -17.18 -28.18
N GLN A 316 -1.44 -16.53 -28.94
CA GLN A 316 -1.85 -15.14 -28.79
C GLN A 316 -3.24 -15.05 -28.18
N PHE A 317 -3.62 -13.86 -27.69
CA PHE A 317 -4.93 -13.65 -27.05
C PHE A 317 -6.04 -13.53 -28.12
N ASP A 318 -7.30 -13.55 -27.68
CA ASP A 318 -8.50 -13.43 -28.52
C ASP A 318 -8.66 -14.49 -29.65
N HIS A 319 -8.02 -15.66 -29.51
CA HIS A 319 -8.07 -16.77 -30.48
C HIS A 319 -7.57 -16.41 -31.90
N ARG A 320 -6.71 -15.40 -32.02
CA ARG A 320 -6.20 -14.89 -33.30
C ARG A 320 -4.70 -15.10 -33.41
N GLU A 321 -4.33 -16.31 -33.78
CA GLU A 321 -2.93 -16.66 -33.97
C GLU A 321 -2.39 -16.02 -35.26
N ARG A 322 -1.13 -15.57 -35.22
CA ARG A 322 -0.47 -15.00 -36.39
C ARG A 322 1.01 -15.31 -36.45
N PHE A 323 1.52 -15.33 -37.67
CA PHE A 323 2.95 -15.25 -37.95
C PHE A 323 3.29 -13.85 -38.47
N VAL A 324 4.37 -13.28 -37.95
CA VAL A 324 4.99 -12.05 -38.48
C VAL A 324 6.37 -12.43 -38.98
N TYR A 325 6.62 -12.25 -40.27
CA TYR A 325 7.86 -12.68 -40.90
C TYR A 325 8.25 -11.81 -42.09
N THR A 326 9.53 -11.79 -42.43
CA THR A 326 10.02 -11.18 -43.67
C THR A 326 9.97 -12.16 -44.83
N ASP A 327 9.26 -11.85 -45.91
CA ASP A 327 9.34 -12.61 -47.16
C ASP A 327 10.63 -12.24 -47.88
N THR A 328 11.61 -13.14 -47.87
CA THR A 328 12.95 -12.90 -48.43
C THR A 328 12.96 -12.72 -49.95
N ARG A 329 11.86 -13.06 -50.64
CA ARG A 329 11.72 -12.85 -52.09
C ARG A 329 11.35 -11.41 -52.42
N THR A 330 10.61 -10.74 -51.54
CA THR A 330 10.12 -9.36 -51.74
C THR A 330 10.83 -8.35 -50.84
N GLY A 331 11.35 -8.80 -49.70
CA GLY A 331 11.89 -7.97 -48.62
C GLY A 331 10.80 -7.33 -47.74
N GLU A 332 9.53 -7.71 -47.93
CA GLU A 332 8.40 -7.14 -47.20
C GLU A 332 8.13 -7.94 -45.92
N GLU A 333 7.71 -7.25 -44.86
CA GLU A 333 7.13 -7.87 -43.68
C GLU A 333 5.69 -8.29 -43.97
N VAL A 334 5.34 -9.51 -43.55
CA VAL A 334 4.02 -10.11 -43.73
C VAL A 334 3.45 -10.48 -42.36
N VAL A 335 2.21 -10.07 -42.12
CA VAL A 335 1.39 -10.53 -41.00
C VAL A 335 0.36 -11.52 -41.56
N GLU A 336 0.51 -12.79 -41.19
CA GLU A 336 -0.34 -13.90 -41.63
C GLU A 336 -1.16 -14.41 -40.44
N GLU A 337 -2.50 -14.26 -40.47
CA GLU A 337 -3.38 -14.91 -39.51
C GLU A 337 -3.52 -16.40 -39.83
N VAL A 338 -3.49 -17.25 -38.80
CA VAL A 338 -3.56 -18.70 -38.90
C VAL A 338 -4.54 -19.26 -37.88
N ASP A 339 -5.17 -20.39 -38.20
CA ASP A 339 -6.08 -21.06 -37.27
C ASP A 339 -5.30 -21.99 -36.33
N LEU A 340 -5.59 -21.94 -35.03
CA LEU A 340 -4.94 -22.77 -34.02
C LEU A 340 -5.02 -24.27 -34.39
N GLY A 341 -3.85 -24.90 -34.56
CA GLY A 341 -3.72 -26.32 -34.85
C GLY A 341 -4.02 -26.72 -36.30
N ASP A 342 -4.24 -25.78 -37.21
CA ASP A 342 -4.39 -26.10 -38.63
C ASP A 342 -3.06 -26.56 -39.28
N ALA A 343 -3.09 -26.87 -40.58
CA ALA A 343 -1.88 -27.33 -41.27
C ALA A 343 -0.78 -26.27 -41.33
N ARG A 344 -1.14 -24.99 -41.45
CA ARG A 344 -0.19 -23.87 -41.58
C ARG A 344 0.44 -23.53 -40.23
N TYR A 345 -0.36 -23.54 -39.17
CA TYR A 345 0.08 -23.41 -37.78
C TYR A 345 1.07 -24.52 -37.42
N ARG A 346 0.72 -25.79 -37.70
CA ARG A 346 1.60 -26.95 -37.49
C ARG A 346 2.91 -26.83 -38.27
N GLU A 347 2.84 -26.39 -39.53
CA GLU A 347 4.03 -26.18 -40.35
C GLU A 347 4.97 -25.12 -39.74
N GLY A 348 4.45 -23.93 -39.43
CA GLY A 348 5.23 -22.81 -38.90
C GLY A 348 5.85 -23.15 -37.54
N TRP A 349 5.03 -23.55 -36.57
CA TRP A 349 5.50 -23.91 -35.23
C TRP A 349 6.37 -25.16 -35.23
N GLY A 350 6.07 -26.17 -36.04
CA GLY A 350 6.92 -27.35 -36.15
C GLY A 350 8.31 -27.02 -36.68
N GLN A 351 8.41 -26.16 -37.70
CA GLN A 351 9.71 -25.68 -38.20
C GLN A 351 10.45 -24.85 -37.15
N PHE A 352 9.77 -23.92 -36.48
CA PHE A 352 10.36 -23.08 -35.43
C PHE A 352 10.85 -23.91 -34.24
N LEU A 353 9.99 -24.73 -33.62
CA LEU A 353 10.31 -25.47 -32.40
C LEU A 353 11.47 -26.45 -32.60
N ARG A 354 11.59 -27.06 -33.79
CA ARG A 354 12.74 -27.90 -34.14
C ARG A 354 14.02 -27.09 -34.30
N ALA A 355 13.96 -25.96 -35.00
CA ALA A 355 15.11 -25.08 -35.19
C ALA A 355 15.58 -24.45 -33.87
N PHE A 356 14.64 -23.97 -33.06
CA PHE A 356 14.91 -23.36 -31.77
C PHE A 356 15.47 -24.36 -30.76
N ALA A 357 14.92 -25.58 -30.68
CA ALA A 357 15.51 -26.64 -29.85
C ALA A 357 16.94 -26.96 -30.28
N ALA A 358 17.20 -27.14 -31.58
CA ALA A 358 18.54 -27.42 -32.09
C ALA A 358 19.53 -26.29 -31.73
N HIS A 359 19.10 -25.04 -31.89
CA HIS A 359 19.88 -23.86 -31.53
C HIS A 359 20.18 -23.80 -30.03
N LEU A 360 19.17 -23.97 -29.17
CA LEU A 360 19.35 -23.98 -27.72
C LEU A 360 20.24 -25.14 -27.25
N ILE A 361 20.14 -26.32 -27.88
CA ILE A 361 21.03 -27.46 -27.59
C ILE A 361 22.47 -27.11 -27.95
N GLU A 362 22.72 -26.48 -29.10
CA GLU A 362 24.05 -26.02 -29.50
C GLU A 362 24.62 -25.00 -28.49
N ARG A 363 23.77 -24.12 -27.95
CA ARG A 363 24.14 -23.13 -26.92
C ARG A 363 24.30 -23.73 -25.51
N GLY A 364 23.76 -24.93 -25.27
CA GLY A 364 23.66 -25.53 -23.94
C GLY A 364 22.57 -24.89 -23.06
N TRP A 365 21.54 -24.31 -23.66
CA TRP A 365 20.45 -23.58 -22.97
C TRP A 365 19.10 -24.31 -23.02
N PHE A 366 19.02 -25.45 -23.71
CA PHE A 366 17.73 -26.15 -23.88
C PHE A 366 17.17 -26.69 -22.56
N ASP A 367 18.03 -27.09 -21.63
CA ASP A 367 17.61 -27.57 -20.31
C ASP A 367 16.97 -26.44 -19.48
N ASP A 368 17.42 -25.21 -19.66
CA ASP A 368 16.92 -24.02 -18.95
C ASP A 368 15.65 -23.44 -19.57
N ALA A 369 15.32 -23.82 -20.82
CA ALA A 369 14.26 -23.21 -21.60
C ALA A 369 12.91 -23.93 -21.44
N SER A 370 11.86 -23.12 -21.30
CA SER A 370 10.45 -23.53 -21.31
C SER A 370 9.64 -22.67 -22.26
N LEU A 371 8.59 -23.26 -22.84
CA LEU A 371 7.55 -22.53 -23.56
C LEU A 371 6.64 -21.85 -22.53
N GLY A 372 6.52 -20.53 -22.63
CA GLY A 372 5.72 -19.70 -21.73
C GLY A 372 4.28 -19.56 -22.20
N PHE A 373 3.33 -19.72 -21.28
CA PHE A 373 1.90 -19.55 -21.51
C PHE A 373 1.26 -18.69 -20.42
N ASP A 374 0.24 -17.96 -20.82
CA ASP A 374 -0.44 -16.96 -20.01
C ASP A 374 -1.95 -17.23 -20.01
N GLU A 375 -2.47 -17.71 -18.87
CA GLU A 375 -3.90 -17.89 -18.56
C GLU A 375 -4.74 -18.65 -19.60
N ARG A 376 -4.19 -19.74 -20.18
CA ARG A 376 -4.82 -20.40 -21.33
C ARG A 376 -5.91 -21.42 -20.98
N PRO A 377 -7.03 -21.43 -21.73
CA PRO A 377 -8.05 -22.47 -21.63
C PRO A 377 -7.48 -23.87 -21.91
N ALA A 378 -7.94 -24.87 -21.16
CA ALA A 378 -7.45 -26.24 -21.27
C ALA A 378 -7.63 -26.86 -22.67
N ASN A 379 -8.67 -26.48 -23.41
CA ASN A 379 -8.91 -26.97 -24.77
C ASN A 379 -7.90 -26.41 -25.80
N GLU A 380 -7.42 -25.17 -25.61
CA GLU A 380 -6.36 -24.60 -26.45
C GLU A 380 -5.04 -25.27 -26.15
N MET A 381 -4.72 -25.44 -24.86
CA MET A 381 -3.52 -26.14 -24.42
C MET A 381 -3.47 -27.58 -24.94
N ALA A 382 -4.61 -28.29 -24.96
CA ALA A 382 -4.67 -29.63 -25.55
C ALA A 382 -4.31 -29.63 -27.05
N THR A 383 -4.72 -28.61 -27.79
CA THR A 383 -4.36 -28.46 -29.21
C THR A 383 -2.87 -28.13 -29.37
N VAL A 384 -2.34 -27.25 -28.53
CA VAL A 384 -0.89 -26.96 -28.49
C VAL A 384 -0.09 -28.23 -28.20
N PHE A 385 -0.51 -29.05 -27.24
CA PHE A 385 0.17 -30.29 -26.90
C PHE A 385 0.16 -31.30 -28.06
N ASP A 386 -0.95 -31.41 -28.80
CA ASP A 386 -0.99 -32.24 -30.02
C ASP A 386 0.05 -31.78 -31.06
N VAL A 387 0.20 -30.46 -31.24
CA VAL A 387 1.21 -29.89 -32.15
C VAL A 387 2.63 -30.15 -31.62
N VAL A 388 2.89 -29.90 -30.33
CA VAL A 388 4.21 -30.09 -29.73
C VAL A 388 4.61 -31.56 -29.75
N GLU A 389 3.71 -32.48 -29.38
CA GLU A 389 3.96 -33.92 -29.38
C GLU A 389 4.28 -34.45 -30.78
N SER A 390 3.55 -33.99 -31.79
CA SER A 390 3.73 -34.45 -33.17
C SER A 390 4.94 -33.84 -33.87
N GLU A 391 5.18 -32.54 -33.69
CA GLU A 391 6.17 -31.80 -34.48
C GLU A 391 7.53 -31.63 -33.76
N ALA A 392 7.52 -31.54 -32.44
CA ALA A 392 8.72 -31.21 -31.64
C ALA A 392 8.67 -31.81 -30.21
N PRO A 393 8.58 -33.15 -30.08
CA PRO A 393 8.30 -33.83 -28.81
C PRO A 393 9.35 -33.58 -27.71
N GLN A 394 10.55 -33.13 -28.05
CA GLN A 394 11.57 -32.74 -27.06
C GLN A 394 11.14 -31.58 -26.15
N TRP A 395 10.15 -30.79 -26.53
CA TRP A 395 9.58 -29.72 -25.70
C TRP A 395 8.53 -30.23 -24.69
N MET A 396 8.12 -31.50 -24.80
CA MET A 396 7.19 -32.09 -23.83
C MET A 396 7.79 -32.06 -22.43
N GLY A 397 7.05 -31.51 -21.47
CA GLY A 397 7.50 -31.32 -20.10
C GLY A 397 8.35 -30.07 -19.86
N LYS A 398 8.45 -29.15 -20.83
CA LYS A 398 9.14 -27.85 -20.70
C LYS A 398 8.14 -26.69 -20.82
N ILE A 399 7.18 -26.66 -19.90
CA ILE A 399 6.04 -25.73 -19.91
C ILE A 399 6.10 -24.83 -18.67
N ALA A 400 6.07 -23.52 -18.89
CA ALA A 400 5.91 -22.50 -17.85
C ALA A 400 4.57 -21.81 -18.04
N ILE A 401 3.77 -21.70 -16.98
CA ILE A 401 2.40 -21.16 -17.09
C ILE A 401 2.02 -20.24 -15.93
N ALA A 402 1.47 -19.06 -16.23
CA ALA A 402 0.65 -18.28 -15.31
C ALA A 402 -0.79 -18.83 -15.35
N ALA A 403 -1.32 -19.26 -14.20
CA ALA A 403 -2.48 -20.14 -14.14
C ALA A 403 -3.66 -19.54 -13.36
N ASN A 404 -4.84 -19.64 -13.97
CA ASN A 404 -6.15 -19.37 -13.37
C ASN A 404 -6.94 -20.65 -13.05
N SER A 405 -6.30 -21.83 -13.06
CA SER A 405 -6.93 -23.11 -12.75
C SER A 405 -5.94 -24.15 -12.19
N LEU A 406 -6.47 -25.22 -11.59
CA LEU A 406 -5.68 -26.38 -11.12
C LEU A 406 -5.35 -27.38 -12.23
N ASP A 407 -6.00 -27.29 -13.40
CA ASP A 407 -5.84 -28.26 -14.49
C ASP A 407 -4.47 -28.20 -15.18
N VAL A 408 -3.55 -27.40 -14.63
CA VAL A 408 -2.18 -27.19 -15.11
C VAL A 408 -1.14 -28.11 -14.44
N GLN A 409 -1.50 -28.72 -13.30
CA GLN A 409 -0.58 -29.44 -12.42
C GLN A 409 0.19 -30.57 -13.14
N ASP A 410 -0.52 -31.31 -13.99
CA ASP A 410 -0.01 -32.55 -14.60
C ASP A 410 1.08 -32.32 -15.66
N TYR A 411 1.11 -31.14 -16.28
CA TYR A 411 2.01 -30.86 -17.41
C TYR A 411 2.99 -29.70 -17.17
N ALA A 412 2.72 -28.80 -16.21
CA ALA A 412 3.59 -27.65 -15.97
C ALA A 412 4.89 -28.04 -15.26
N ASP A 413 6.03 -27.64 -15.83
CA ASP A 413 7.33 -27.67 -15.14
C ASP A 413 7.44 -26.49 -14.16
N TYR A 414 6.91 -25.34 -14.56
CA TYR A 414 6.84 -24.12 -13.78
C TYR A 414 5.40 -23.60 -13.76
N VAL A 415 4.90 -23.19 -12.59
CA VAL A 415 3.55 -22.64 -12.45
C VAL A 415 3.54 -21.42 -11.53
N SER A 416 2.72 -20.43 -11.89
CA SER A 416 2.36 -19.33 -11.00
C SER A 416 0.84 -19.23 -10.82
N TYR A 417 0.40 -19.44 -9.57
CA TYR A 417 -0.88 -19.13 -8.94
C TYR A 417 -1.41 -17.70 -9.10
N ASN A 418 -2.52 -17.42 -9.80
CA ASN A 418 -3.22 -16.16 -9.54
C ASN A 418 -3.57 -16.07 -8.04
N TYR A 419 -3.22 -14.96 -7.38
CA TYR A 419 -3.44 -14.80 -5.95
C TYR A 419 -4.90 -15.03 -5.54
N SER A 420 -5.87 -14.59 -6.35
CA SER A 420 -7.31 -14.78 -6.10
C SER A 420 -7.72 -16.25 -6.03
N PHE A 421 -6.90 -17.14 -6.60
CA PHE A 421 -7.12 -18.59 -6.61
C PHE A 421 -6.22 -19.34 -5.63
N LEU A 422 -5.25 -18.67 -5.01
CA LEU A 422 -4.17 -19.32 -4.25
C LEU A 422 -4.67 -20.14 -3.05
N ASP A 423 -5.74 -19.71 -2.39
CA ASP A 423 -6.36 -20.44 -1.28
C ASP A 423 -6.99 -21.77 -1.70
N SER A 424 -7.32 -21.92 -3.00
CA SER A 424 -7.86 -23.15 -3.57
C SER A 424 -6.78 -24.17 -3.97
N VAL A 425 -5.51 -23.77 -3.97
CA VAL A 425 -4.39 -24.67 -4.30
C VAL A 425 -4.07 -25.55 -3.08
N PRO A 426 -4.16 -26.90 -3.19
CA PRO A 426 -3.83 -27.78 -2.08
C PRO A 426 -2.36 -27.71 -1.67
N ASP A 427 -2.08 -27.66 -0.37
CA ASP A 427 -0.70 -27.69 0.17
C ASP A 427 0.07 -28.96 -0.25
N GLN A 428 -0.66 -30.08 -0.44
CA GLN A 428 -0.09 -31.33 -0.93
C GLN A 428 0.49 -31.17 -2.35
N ASP A 429 -0.21 -30.49 -3.25
CA ASP A 429 0.25 -30.29 -4.63
C ASP A 429 1.52 -29.45 -4.65
N ILE A 430 1.56 -28.37 -3.84
CA ILE A 430 2.74 -27.53 -3.66
C ILE A 430 3.92 -28.38 -3.14
N ALA A 431 3.68 -29.26 -2.16
CA ALA A 431 4.70 -30.13 -1.61
C ALA A 431 5.20 -31.18 -2.63
N GLU A 432 4.32 -31.78 -3.43
CA GLU A 432 4.66 -32.74 -4.47
C GLU A 432 5.49 -32.10 -5.59
N ARG A 433 5.11 -30.90 -6.04
CA ARG A 433 5.89 -30.12 -7.01
C ARG A 433 7.27 -29.77 -6.47
N ARG A 434 7.35 -29.27 -5.25
CA ARG A 434 8.62 -28.96 -4.58
C ARG A 434 9.52 -30.20 -4.48
N ALA A 435 8.96 -31.35 -4.12
CA ALA A 435 9.71 -32.61 -4.07
C ALA A 435 10.23 -33.07 -5.45
N ALA A 436 9.53 -32.70 -6.52
CA ALA A 436 9.95 -32.92 -7.90
C ALA A 436 10.90 -31.83 -8.44
N GLY A 437 11.25 -30.80 -7.66
CA GLY A 437 12.08 -29.68 -8.10
C GLY A 437 11.37 -28.72 -9.07
N LYS A 438 10.04 -28.74 -9.11
CA LYS A 438 9.21 -27.93 -10.01
C LYS A 438 8.76 -26.64 -9.31
N PRO A 439 9.17 -25.44 -9.79
CA PRO A 439 8.82 -24.19 -9.12
C PRO A 439 7.31 -23.95 -9.07
N THR A 440 6.86 -23.44 -7.93
CA THR A 440 5.46 -23.08 -7.67
C THR A 440 5.41 -21.68 -7.06
N LEU A 441 4.98 -20.71 -7.85
CA LEU A 441 4.89 -19.30 -7.47
C LEU A 441 3.42 -18.88 -7.35
N PHE A 442 3.21 -17.62 -6.99
CA PHE A 442 1.96 -16.92 -7.21
C PHE A 442 2.21 -15.57 -7.89
N TYR A 443 1.19 -14.98 -8.49
CA TYR A 443 1.23 -13.64 -9.07
C TYR A 443 0.01 -12.82 -8.69
N THR A 444 0.17 -11.51 -8.82
CA THR A 444 -0.94 -10.55 -8.83
C THR A 444 -0.93 -9.82 -10.17
N TYR A 445 -2.11 -9.40 -10.62
CA TYR A 445 -2.28 -8.41 -11.69
C TYR A 445 -2.93 -7.16 -11.06
N PHE A 446 -3.67 -6.34 -11.78
CA PHE A 446 -4.34 -5.17 -11.21
C PHE A 446 -5.21 -5.47 -9.98
N ASN A 447 -5.96 -6.58 -9.98
CA ASN A 447 -6.82 -6.98 -8.85
C ASN A 447 -6.35 -8.30 -8.20
N PRO A 448 -6.56 -8.47 -6.87
CA PRO A 448 -7.08 -7.46 -5.93
C PRO A 448 -6.04 -6.37 -5.64
N VAL A 449 -6.46 -5.20 -5.16
CA VAL A 449 -5.52 -4.11 -4.76
C VAL A 449 -4.69 -4.48 -3.52
N ARG A 450 -5.11 -5.49 -2.74
CA ARG A 450 -4.41 -5.97 -1.54
C ARG A 450 -4.46 -7.51 -1.45
N PRO A 451 -3.31 -8.19 -1.29
CA PRO A 451 -1.95 -7.69 -1.43
C PRO A 451 -1.59 -7.45 -2.90
N ASN A 452 -0.83 -6.39 -3.20
CA ASN A 452 -0.43 -6.05 -4.56
C ASN A 452 0.64 -4.94 -4.60
N THR A 453 1.20 -4.69 -5.78
CA THR A 453 2.17 -3.63 -6.08
C THR A 453 1.64 -2.62 -7.11
N VAL A 454 0.33 -2.38 -7.14
CA VAL A 454 -0.24 -1.25 -7.89
C VAL A 454 -0.10 0.03 -7.08
N THR A 455 -0.25 1.20 -7.69
CA THR A 455 -0.01 2.49 -7.00
C THR A 455 -1.06 2.77 -5.94
N ALA A 456 -2.30 2.31 -6.15
CA ALA A 456 -3.37 2.33 -5.17
C ALA A 456 -3.11 1.44 -3.94
N SER A 457 -2.17 0.48 -4.03
CA SER A 457 -1.81 -0.35 -2.90
C SER A 457 -0.94 0.43 -1.91
N PRO A 458 -1.19 0.31 -0.59
CA PRO A 458 -0.29 0.85 0.42
C PRO A 458 1.05 0.11 0.37
N PRO A 459 2.19 0.73 0.75
CA PRO A 459 3.51 0.10 0.67
C PRO A 459 3.62 -1.25 1.40
N MET A 460 2.94 -1.41 2.54
CA MET A 460 2.87 -2.68 3.27
C MET A 460 2.33 -3.83 2.40
N SER A 461 1.42 -3.53 1.47
CA SER A 461 0.82 -4.48 0.52
C SER A 461 1.85 -5.11 -0.42
N ALA A 462 2.92 -4.38 -0.76
CA ALA A 462 4.03 -4.91 -1.55
C ALA A 462 4.95 -5.79 -0.69
N ARG A 463 5.24 -5.36 0.55
CA ARG A 463 6.09 -6.10 1.49
C ARG A 463 5.49 -7.45 1.89
N VAL A 464 4.18 -7.53 2.06
CA VAL A 464 3.51 -8.77 2.51
C VAL A 464 3.57 -9.90 1.46
N LEU A 465 3.89 -9.61 0.20
CA LEU A 465 4.04 -10.63 -0.83
C LEU A 465 5.11 -11.68 -0.48
N GLY A 466 6.23 -11.27 0.14
CA GLY A 466 7.23 -12.21 0.65
C GLY A 466 6.72 -13.08 1.81
N TRP A 467 5.80 -12.54 2.63
CA TRP A 467 5.16 -13.30 3.70
C TRP A 467 4.19 -14.36 3.16
N VAL A 468 3.46 -14.06 2.07
CA VAL A 468 2.61 -15.03 1.37
C VAL A 468 3.44 -16.23 0.90
N VAL A 469 4.63 -15.99 0.35
CA VAL A 469 5.56 -17.08 -0.05
C VAL A 469 5.87 -17.99 1.12
N ALA A 470 6.21 -17.41 2.28
CA ALA A 470 6.51 -18.19 3.48
C ALA A 470 5.27 -18.93 4.03
N GLN A 471 4.10 -18.29 4.06
CA GLN A 471 2.84 -18.86 4.54
C GLN A 471 2.44 -20.09 3.73
N ARG A 472 2.42 -19.96 2.40
CA ARG A 472 1.97 -21.00 1.46
C ARG A 472 3.08 -21.96 1.02
N ASN A 473 4.30 -21.79 1.54
CA ASN A 473 5.48 -22.59 1.18
C ASN A 473 5.73 -22.60 -0.33
N LEU A 474 5.66 -21.43 -0.96
CA LEU A 474 5.89 -21.23 -2.39
C LEU A 474 7.38 -20.98 -2.67
N ASP A 475 7.76 -21.00 -3.95
CA ASP A 475 9.13 -20.73 -4.39
C ASP A 475 9.39 -19.26 -4.67
N GLY A 476 8.35 -18.44 -4.83
CA GLY A 476 8.52 -17.00 -5.04
C GLY A 476 7.29 -16.32 -5.61
N TYR A 477 7.53 -15.23 -6.33
CA TYR A 477 6.50 -14.32 -6.84
C TYR A 477 6.75 -13.95 -8.31
N LEU A 478 5.69 -14.00 -9.11
CA LEU A 478 5.68 -13.54 -10.50
C LEU A 478 4.88 -12.24 -10.61
N ARG A 479 5.30 -11.37 -11.52
CA ARG A 479 4.45 -10.27 -11.96
C ARG A 479 4.63 -10.03 -13.46
N TRP A 480 3.50 -9.83 -14.14
CA TRP A 480 3.48 -9.75 -15.61
C TRP A 480 4.18 -8.51 -16.19
N THR A 481 4.62 -7.55 -15.35
CA THR A 481 5.38 -6.39 -15.80
C THR A 481 6.42 -5.90 -14.80
N TYR A 482 7.55 -5.47 -15.35
CA TYR A 482 8.56 -4.65 -14.70
C TYR A 482 8.49 -3.17 -15.15
N ASN A 483 8.45 -2.91 -16.46
CA ASN A 483 8.63 -1.56 -17.03
C ASN A 483 7.84 -1.28 -18.33
N SER A 484 6.63 -1.83 -18.48
CA SER A 484 5.77 -1.52 -19.63
C SER A 484 5.07 -0.17 -19.41
N TRP A 485 5.78 0.93 -19.64
CA TRP A 485 5.27 2.26 -19.32
C TRP A 485 4.15 2.73 -20.27
N PRO A 486 3.20 3.55 -19.78
CA PRO A 486 2.36 4.37 -20.65
C PRO A 486 3.20 5.44 -21.39
N ALA A 487 2.56 6.21 -22.28
CA ALA A 487 3.21 7.25 -23.08
C ALA A 487 4.10 8.20 -22.25
N ASP A 488 3.58 8.70 -21.13
CA ASP A 488 4.33 9.49 -20.16
C ASP A 488 3.91 9.15 -18.73
N VAL A 489 4.62 8.21 -18.13
CA VAL A 489 4.34 7.71 -16.78
C VAL A 489 4.41 8.77 -15.66
N TYR A 490 4.97 9.96 -15.93
CA TYR A 490 5.04 11.03 -14.92
C TYR A 490 3.85 11.98 -14.96
N SER A 491 3.14 12.08 -16.08
CA SER A 491 1.99 12.97 -16.25
C SER A 491 0.67 12.24 -16.52
N ASP A 492 0.74 11.06 -17.13
CA ASP A 492 -0.39 10.19 -17.47
C ASP A 492 0.00 8.74 -17.14
N PRO A 493 -0.08 8.36 -15.85
CA PRO A 493 0.59 7.19 -15.31
C PRO A 493 -0.18 5.87 -15.51
N SER A 494 -1.24 5.89 -16.32
CA SER A 494 -2.17 4.78 -16.52
C SER A 494 -2.44 4.57 -18.01
N PHE A 495 -2.71 3.31 -18.40
CA PHE A 495 -3.04 2.99 -19.80
C PHE A 495 -4.23 2.03 -19.90
N ARG A 496 -4.05 0.71 -19.69
CA ARG A 496 -5.14 -0.26 -19.89
C ARG A 496 -5.92 -0.60 -18.64
N TYR A 497 -5.20 -0.94 -17.56
CA TYR A 497 -5.80 -1.35 -16.30
C TYR A 497 -5.88 -0.17 -15.35
N GLY A 498 -4.90 -0.02 -14.46
CA GLY A 498 -4.78 1.16 -13.62
C GLY A 498 -3.33 1.39 -13.21
N GLN A 499 -3.12 2.52 -12.51
CA GLN A 499 -1.80 3.04 -12.24
C GLN A 499 -0.86 2.04 -11.55
N GLY A 500 0.30 1.81 -12.17
CA GLY A 500 1.32 0.91 -11.64
C GLY A 500 1.04 -0.58 -11.84
N ASP A 501 -0.01 -0.97 -12.57
CA ASP A 501 -0.16 -2.36 -13.00
C ASP A 501 0.90 -2.76 -14.04
N GLU A 502 1.18 -1.88 -14.99
CA GLU A 502 2.06 -2.16 -16.12
C GLU A 502 3.55 -1.87 -15.85
N TYR A 503 3.87 -1.34 -14.66
CA TYR A 503 5.24 -1.00 -14.27
C TYR A 503 5.41 -0.95 -12.75
N ILE A 504 6.58 -1.34 -12.28
CA ILE A 504 7.00 -1.18 -10.87
C ILE A 504 8.17 -0.20 -10.72
N VAL A 505 8.93 0.03 -11.79
CA VAL A 505 9.98 1.06 -11.88
C VAL A 505 9.60 2.15 -12.87
N TYR A 506 10.25 3.29 -12.77
CA TYR A 506 10.07 4.45 -13.66
C TYR A 506 11.28 4.62 -14.60
N PRO A 507 11.11 5.30 -15.76
CA PRO A 507 12.22 5.55 -16.66
C PRO A 507 13.13 6.68 -16.14
N GLY A 508 14.42 6.42 -15.97
CA GLY A 508 15.43 7.41 -15.62
C GLY A 508 16.41 7.69 -16.76
N GLU A 509 17.29 8.68 -16.53
CA GLU A 509 18.31 9.10 -17.51
C GLU A 509 19.44 8.07 -17.61
N ASP A 510 19.84 7.48 -16.48
CA ASP A 510 20.95 6.52 -16.35
C ASP A 510 20.51 5.08 -15.99
N GLY A 511 19.21 4.80 -16.00
CA GLY A 511 18.63 3.51 -15.61
C GLY A 511 17.23 3.62 -15.00
N PRO A 512 16.72 2.55 -14.37
CA PRO A 512 15.43 2.61 -13.69
C PRO A 512 15.48 3.57 -12.51
N VAL A 513 14.45 4.41 -12.38
CA VAL A 513 14.14 5.11 -11.14
C VAL A 513 13.26 4.19 -10.30
N SER A 514 13.73 3.80 -9.12
CA SER A 514 13.00 2.92 -8.22
C SER A 514 11.67 3.53 -7.75
N SER A 515 10.80 2.71 -7.15
CA SER A 515 9.54 3.14 -6.55
C SER A 515 9.44 2.72 -5.09
N ILE A 516 8.59 3.39 -4.32
CA ILE A 516 8.23 2.95 -2.96
C ILE A 516 7.76 1.49 -2.97
N ARG A 517 7.01 1.09 -4.01
CA ARG A 517 6.50 -0.29 -4.18
C ARG A 517 7.64 -1.28 -4.37
N TRP A 518 8.64 -0.93 -5.18
CA TRP A 518 9.78 -1.78 -5.46
C TRP A 518 10.65 -1.99 -4.22
N GLU A 519 10.98 -0.92 -3.51
CA GLU A 519 11.75 -1.00 -2.27
C GLU A 519 10.99 -1.77 -1.17
N SER A 520 9.67 -1.55 -1.05
CA SER A 520 8.84 -2.25 -0.07
C SER A 520 8.71 -3.75 -0.39
N PHE A 521 8.60 -4.11 -1.66
CA PHE A 521 8.64 -5.50 -2.10
C PHE A 521 9.98 -6.15 -1.75
N THR A 522 11.09 -5.43 -1.93
CA THR A 522 12.44 -5.92 -1.60
C THR A 522 12.60 -6.17 -0.10
N ASP A 523 12.09 -5.28 0.76
CA ASP A 523 12.03 -5.53 2.21
C ASP A 523 11.21 -6.80 2.53
N GLY A 524 10.20 -7.12 1.70
CA GLY A 524 9.44 -8.36 1.77
C GLY A 524 10.23 -9.61 1.35
N GLN A 525 11.12 -9.50 0.37
CA GLN A 525 12.04 -10.59 0.00
C GLN A 525 13.03 -10.91 1.13
N ASP A 526 13.55 -9.90 1.81
CA ASP A 526 14.38 -10.07 3.01
C ASP A 526 13.60 -10.75 4.15
N ASP A 527 12.33 -10.40 4.34
CA ASP A 527 11.47 -11.08 5.30
C ASP A 527 11.24 -12.56 4.92
N ALA A 528 11.03 -12.86 3.62
CA ALA A 528 10.88 -14.22 3.14
C ALA A 528 12.14 -15.07 3.36
N GLU A 529 13.32 -14.49 3.12
CA GLU A 529 14.62 -15.11 3.37
C GLU A 529 14.82 -15.41 4.86
N LEU A 530 14.52 -14.44 5.73
CA LEU A 530 14.56 -14.63 7.17
C LEU A 530 13.67 -15.78 7.65
N LEU A 531 12.44 -15.85 7.12
CA LEU A 531 11.48 -16.90 7.43
C LEU A 531 11.94 -18.26 6.90
N ARG A 532 12.55 -18.33 5.71
CA ARG A 532 13.18 -19.54 5.19
C ARG A 532 14.27 -20.05 6.13
N MET A 533 15.25 -19.22 6.47
CA MET A 533 16.35 -19.57 7.38
C MET A 533 15.82 -20.11 8.71
N TYR A 534 14.73 -19.53 9.23
CA TYR A 534 14.06 -20.05 10.41
C TYR A 534 13.54 -21.47 10.21
N THR A 535 12.80 -21.71 9.13
CA THR A 535 12.21 -23.02 8.85
C THR A 535 13.24 -24.10 8.57
N GLU A 536 14.39 -23.76 8.00
CA GLU A 536 15.50 -24.71 7.81
C GLU A 536 16.10 -25.17 9.14
N ARG A 537 16.17 -24.26 10.12
CA ARG A 537 16.77 -24.55 11.43
C ARG A 537 15.79 -25.21 12.40
N PHE A 538 14.53 -24.80 12.40
CA PHE A 538 13.55 -25.19 13.42
C PHE A 538 12.33 -25.95 12.88
N GLY A 539 12.12 -25.94 11.56
CA GLY A 539 10.95 -26.54 10.90
C GLY A 539 9.74 -25.61 10.84
N ARG A 540 8.88 -25.82 9.85
CA ARG A 540 7.61 -25.07 9.66
C ARG A 540 6.57 -25.35 10.74
N ASP A 541 6.62 -26.53 11.37
CA ASP A 541 5.70 -26.92 12.44
C ASP A 541 6.02 -26.27 13.80
N ASP A 542 7.17 -25.58 13.90
CA ASP A 542 7.55 -24.86 15.11
C ASP A 542 6.47 -23.83 15.50
N GLU A 543 6.18 -23.76 16.80
CA GLU A 543 5.08 -22.94 17.33
C GLU A 543 5.29 -21.45 17.06
N LEU A 544 6.52 -20.95 17.15
CA LEU A 544 6.82 -19.55 16.89
C LEU A 544 6.61 -19.22 15.42
N PHE A 545 7.06 -20.08 14.50
CA PHE A 545 6.83 -19.87 13.07
C PHE A 545 5.35 -19.73 12.76
N ARG A 546 4.54 -20.72 13.18
CA ARG A 546 3.07 -20.71 12.96
C ARG A 546 2.40 -19.49 13.57
N SER A 547 2.79 -19.09 14.77
CA SER A 547 2.28 -17.88 15.42
C SER A 547 2.67 -16.59 14.69
N VAL A 548 3.89 -16.51 14.17
CA VAL A 548 4.39 -15.31 13.47
C VAL A 548 3.73 -15.17 12.11
N VAL A 549 3.78 -16.20 11.27
CA VAL A 549 3.22 -16.12 9.91
C VAL A 549 1.70 -16.06 9.93
N GLY A 550 1.04 -16.71 10.90
CA GLY A 550 -0.42 -16.67 11.04
C GLY A 550 -0.98 -15.34 11.60
N ALA A 551 -0.13 -14.48 12.16
CA ALA A 551 -0.54 -13.15 12.65
C ALA A 551 -0.53 -12.08 11.55
N VAL A 552 0.08 -12.36 10.39
CA VAL A 552 0.14 -11.42 9.26
C VAL A 552 -0.97 -11.79 8.28
N ASP A 553 -1.99 -10.94 8.18
CA ASP A 553 -3.03 -11.07 7.17
C ASP A 553 -2.62 -10.31 5.88
N PRO A 554 -2.41 -11.01 4.74
CA PRO A 554 -2.06 -10.35 3.48
C PRO A 554 -3.14 -9.41 2.93
N ARG A 555 -4.39 -9.55 3.38
CA ARG A 555 -5.53 -8.72 2.95
C ARG A 555 -5.83 -7.58 3.92
N ALA A 556 -5.03 -7.44 4.99
CA ALA A 556 -5.24 -6.41 6.01
C ALA A 556 -5.21 -4.98 5.44
N GLN A 557 -5.96 -4.10 6.09
CA GLN A 557 -5.79 -2.67 5.89
C GLN A 557 -4.41 -2.22 6.39
N ASN A 558 -3.94 -1.09 5.86
CA ASN A 558 -2.65 -0.53 6.26
C ASN A 558 -2.76 0.21 7.60
N THR A 559 -2.77 -0.55 8.70
CA THR A 559 -2.97 -0.02 10.06
C THR A 559 -1.79 -0.33 10.98
N PRO A 560 -1.64 0.43 12.08
CA PRO A 560 -0.67 0.13 13.14
C PRO A 560 -0.68 -1.33 13.64
N GLU A 561 -1.85 -1.97 13.71
CA GLU A 561 -1.98 -3.37 14.15
C GLU A 561 -1.33 -4.34 13.16
N ALA A 562 -1.51 -4.07 11.86
CA ALA A 562 -0.93 -4.87 10.78
C ALA A 562 0.61 -4.72 10.77
N TRP A 563 1.10 -3.49 10.92
CA TRP A 563 2.53 -3.18 11.07
C TRP A 563 3.15 -3.85 12.30
N THR A 564 2.43 -3.78 13.43
CA THR A 564 2.84 -4.40 14.70
C THR A 564 3.05 -5.90 14.53
N SER A 565 2.10 -6.58 13.88
CA SER A 565 2.14 -8.03 13.69
C SER A 565 3.36 -8.44 12.85
N MET A 566 3.64 -7.70 11.79
CA MET A 566 4.78 -7.94 10.91
C MET A 566 6.12 -7.64 11.61
N LEU A 567 6.31 -6.43 12.15
CA LEU A 567 7.59 -5.99 12.72
C LEU A 567 7.96 -6.74 14.01
N LEU A 568 7.01 -7.02 14.89
CA LEU A 568 7.27 -7.85 16.08
C LEU A 568 7.38 -9.34 15.73
N GLY A 569 6.70 -9.79 14.68
CA GLY A 569 6.89 -11.13 14.13
C GLY A 569 8.32 -11.34 13.67
N ARG A 570 8.80 -10.43 12.81
CA ARG A 570 10.16 -10.39 12.28
C ARG A 570 11.22 -10.37 13.40
N ASP A 571 11.10 -9.46 14.36
CA ASP A 571 12.06 -9.36 15.47
C ASP A 571 12.13 -10.66 16.31
N ARG A 572 10.99 -11.30 16.59
CA ARG A 572 10.98 -12.59 17.31
C ARG A 572 11.72 -13.68 16.53
N ILE A 573 11.60 -13.71 15.21
CA ILE A 573 12.32 -14.65 14.34
C ILE A 573 13.83 -14.37 14.39
N VAL A 574 14.24 -13.11 14.23
CA VAL A 574 15.63 -12.67 14.32
C VAL A 574 16.27 -13.10 15.65
N ARG A 575 15.65 -12.75 16.79
CA ARG A 575 16.19 -13.09 18.12
C ARG A 575 16.30 -14.59 18.34
N ARG A 576 15.36 -15.37 17.80
CA ARG A 576 15.38 -16.83 17.91
C ARG A 576 16.49 -17.46 17.05
N LEU A 577 16.80 -16.87 15.89
CA LEU A 577 17.90 -17.27 15.01
C LEU A 577 19.27 -16.88 15.58
N GLU A 578 19.43 -15.65 16.07
CA GLU A 578 20.65 -15.17 16.72
C GLU A 578 21.04 -16.09 17.88
N GLY A 579 20.06 -16.49 18.69
CA GLY A 579 20.27 -17.26 19.90
C GLY A 579 20.74 -16.34 21.04
N GLY A 580 20.21 -16.54 22.25
CA GLY A 580 20.47 -15.61 23.34
C GLY A 580 21.94 -15.55 23.75
N ASN A 581 22.50 -14.35 23.88
CA ASN A 581 23.85 -14.11 24.40
C ASN A 581 23.88 -14.15 25.94
N GLY A 582 23.33 -15.22 26.52
CA GLY A 582 23.24 -15.42 27.98
C GLY A 582 22.05 -14.77 28.68
N LEU A 583 21.26 -13.94 27.99
CA LEU A 583 19.99 -13.37 28.45
C LEU A 583 18.87 -13.61 27.42
N ASP A 584 17.69 -14.01 27.88
CA ASP A 584 16.42 -13.94 27.13
C ASP A 584 15.61 -12.78 27.71
N VAL A 585 15.37 -11.74 26.90
CA VAL A 585 14.71 -10.50 27.33
C VAL A 585 13.38 -10.35 26.63
N ARG A 586 12.33 -10.09 27.40
CA ARG A 586 10.96 -9.96 26.91
C ARG A 586 10.28 -8.76 27.53
N ALA A 587 9.58 -8.02 26.70
CA ALA A 587 8.66 -6.96 27.09
C ALA A 587 7.22 -7.46 27.00
N SER A 588 6.39 -7.08 27.96
CA SER A 588 4.95 -7.30 27.94
C SER A 588 4.22 -6.06 28.45
N VAL A 589 3.17 -5.68 27.73
CA VAL A 589 2.22 -4.64 28.11
C VAL A 589 0.82 -5.27 28.15
N SER A 590 -0.02 -4.86 29.10
CA SER A 590 -1.35 -5.43 29.29
C SER A 590 -2.33 -5.07 28.17
N ASP A 591 -2.24 -3.82 27.69
CA ASP A 591 -2.97 -3.34 26.53
C ASP A 591 -1.98 -2.69 25.56
N ARG A 592 -2.07 -3.07 24.29
CA ARG A 592 -1.23 -2.48 23.23
C ARG A 592 -1.90 -1.31 22.56
N SER A 593 -3.22 -1.16 22.70
CA SER A 593 -3.97 -0.06 22.11
C SER A 593 -4.23 1.00 23.17
N VAL A 594 -3.57 2.13 23.03
CA VAL A 594 -3.48 3.16 24.07
C VAL A 594 -3.97 4.50 23.53
N ALA A 595 -4.61 5.32 24.36
CA ALA A 595 -4.98 6.66 23.93
C ALA A 595 -3.78 7.62 24.00
N ALA A 596 -3.74 8.59 23.11
CA ALA A 596 -2.77 9.68 23.20
C ALA A 596 -2.92 10.44 24.53
N GLY A 597 -1.79 10.66 25.22
CA GLY A 597 -1.71 11.26 26.55
C GLY A 597 -1.80 10.28 27.72
N ASP A 598 -2.16 9.01 27.50
CA ASP A 598 -2.23 8.01 28.57
C ASP A 598 -0.83 7.56 29.03
N THR A 599 -0.76 7.01 30.24
CA THR A 599 0.43 6.31 30.73
C THR A 599 0.16 4.82 30.89
N VAL A 600 1.00 3.98 30.29
CA VAL A 600 0.89 2.52 30.37
C VAL A 600 2.08 1.88 31.05
N GLU A 601 1.82 0.75 31.71
CA GLU A 601 2.85 -0.02 32.39
C GLU A 601 3.42 -1.11 31.48
N LEU A 602 4.72 -1.04 31.21
CA LEU A 602 5.49 -2.04 30.50
C LEU A 602 6.32 -2.85 31.51
N THR A 603 6.14 -4.17 31.50
CA THR A 603 7.03 -5.08 32.23
C THR A 603 8.13 -5.58 31.30
N VAL A 604 9.38 -5.31 31.64
CA VAL A 604 10.54 -5.90 30.97
C VAL A 604 11.11 -6.98 31.87
N SER A 605 11.33 -8.17 31.32
CA SER A 605 11.91 -9.29 32.04
C SER A 605 13.16 -9.81 31.35
N ALA A 606 14.20 -10.13 32.12
CA ALA A 606 15.42 -10.74 31.63
C ALA A 606 15.69 -12.04 32.38
N THR A 607 15.77 -13.15 31.65
CA THR A 607 16.08 -14.48 32.19
C THR A 607 17.48 -14.90 31.79
N VAL A 608 18.31 -15.30 32.75
CA VAL A 608 19.67 -15.78 32.46
C VAL A 608 19.61 -17.17 31.84
N THR A 609 19.92 -17.26 30.55
CA THR A 609 20.01 -18.50 29.79
C THR A 609 21.44 -19.05 29.74
N GLY A 610 22.43 -18.21 30.05
CA GLY A 610 23.84 -18.58 30.09
C GLY A 610 24.24 -19.36 31.34
N ALA A 611 25.37 -20.07 31.27
CA ALA A 611 25.91 -20.86 32.39
C ALA A 611 26.58 -20.03 33.50
N ARG A 612 26.81 -18.72 33.26
CA ARG A 612 27.46 -17.82 34.21
C ARG A 612 26.46 -16.82 34.77
N PRO A 613 26.62 -16.38 36.04
CA PRO A 613 25.81 -15.29 36.58
C PRO A 613 26.02 -13.99 35.81
N VAL A 614 24.95 -13.21 35.65
CA VAL A 614 24.96 -11.87 35.05
C VAL A 614 25.05 -10.81 36.15
N PRO A 615 26.15 -10.06 36.27
CA PRO A 615 26.29 -9.05 37.30
C PRO A 615 25.49 -7.79 36.94
N SER A 616 24.71 -7.30 37.89
CA SER A 616 24.07 -5.98 37.93
C SER A 616 23.42 -5.59 36.60
N PRO A 617 22.43 -6.37 36.13
CA PRO A 617 21.79 -6.11 34.84
C PRO A 617 21.16 -4.71 34.83
N ARG A 618 21.31 -4.00 33.70
CA ARG A 618 20.78 -2.65 33.49
C ARG A 618 19.87 -2.64 32.28
N LEU A 619 18.70 -2.06 32.44
CA LEU A 619 17.78 -1.77 31.35
C LEU A 619 18.14 -0.42 30.73
N ASP A 620 18.33 -0.41 29.43
CA ASP A 620 18.56 0.77 28.60
C ASP A 620 17.43 0.90 27.56
N LEU A 621 16.82 2.08 27.52
CA LEU A 621 15.71 2.44 26.65
C LEU A 621 16.14 3.70 25.88
N PRO A 622 16.18 3.67 24.54
CA PRO A 622 16.48 4.87 23.77
C PRO A 622 15.30 5.84 23.80
N GLU A 623 15.59 7.14 23.81
CA GLU A 623 14.60 8.20 23.61
C GLU A 623 14.03 8.12 22.19
N GLN A 624 12.74 8.38 22.04
CA GLN A 624 12.02 8.25 20.77
C GLN A 624 10.84 9.23 20.70
N ALA A 625 10.49 9.59 19.47
CA ALA A 625 9.37 10.48 19.21
C ALA A 625 8.04 9.92 19.74
N GLY A 626 7.24 10.79 20.37
CA GLY A 626 5.86 10.50 20.76
C GLY A 626 5.68 9.77 22.09
N TRP A 627 6.74 9.49 22.85
CA TRP A 627 6.62 8.90 24.18
C TRP A 627 7.81 9.15 25.10
N ASP A 628 7.55 9.12 26.41
CA ASP A 628 8.57 9.13 27.47
C ASP A 628 8.58 7.81 28.24
N ALA A 629 9.78 7.29 28.53
CA ALA A 629 9.95 6.06 29.31
C ALA A 629 10.57 6.34 30.69
N LYS A 630 9.95 5.80 31.74
CA LYS A 630 10.50 5.89 33.09
C LYS A 630 10.50 4.54 33.79
N VAL A 631 11.69 4.06 34.11
CA VAL A 631 11.85 2.86 34.95
C VAL A 631 11.44 3.20 36.39
N VAL A 632 10.29 2.69 36.83
CA VAL A 632 9.72 2.94 38.17
C VAL A 632 10.01 1.83 39.19
N ASP A 633 10.23 0.60 38.73
CA ASP A 633 10.70 -0.49 39.57
C ASP A 633 11.91 -1.20 38.95
N ARG A 634 12.82 -1.66 39.81
CA ARG A 634 14.09 -2.28 39.41
C ARG A 634 14.37 -3.53 40.24
N PRO A 635 15.02 -4.55 39.66
CA PRO A 635 15.33 -5.78 40.37
C PRO A 635 16.31 -5.50 41.52
N HIS A 636 16.04 -6.06 42.70
CA HIS A 636 16.87 -5.87 43.90
C HIS A 636 18.20 -6.63 43.90
N ARG A 637 18.48 -7.50 42.92
CA ARG A 637 19.67 -8.36 42.92
C ARG A 637 20.85 -7.72 42.20
N GLU A 638 21.99 -7.67 42.89
CA GLU A 638 23.28 -7.23 42.30
C GLU A 638 23.87 -8.24 41.30
N ALA A 639 23.44 -9.51 41.31
CA ALA A 639 23.81 -10.52 40.32
C ALA A 639 22.68 -11.55 40.12
N LEU A 640 22.42 -11.91 38.87
CA LEU A 640 21.45 -12.93 38.49
C LEU A 640 22.16 -14.27 38.23
N PRO A 641 21.92 -15.33 39.03
CA PRO A 641 22.46 -16.66 38.72
C PRO A 641 21.76 -17.28 37.49
N PRO A 642 22.35 -18.32 36.88
CA PRO A 642 21.71 -19.07 35.79
C PRO A 642 20.27 -19.48 36.12
N GLY A 643 19.35 -19.26 35.19
CA GLY A 643 17.91 -19.52 35.34
C GLY A 643 17.14 -18.52 36.19
N ALA A 644 17.81 -17.52 36.80
CA ALA A 644 17.11 -16.45 37.51
C ALA A 644 16.52 -15.43 36.53
N LYS A 645 15.42 -14.82 36.97
CA LYS A 645 14.69 -13.76 36.28
C LYS A 645 14.87 -12.44 37.03
N ALA A 646 15.12 -11.35 36.30
CA ALA A 646 14.93 -9.98 36.75
C ALA A 646 13.73 -9.37 36.03
N GLU A 647 13.05 -8.45 36.69
CA GLU A 647 11.93 -7.70 36.15
C GLU A 647 12.12 -6.21 36.45
N TRP A 648 11.78 -5.38 35.47
CA TRP A 648 11.66 -3.94 35.57
C TRP A 648 10.23 -3.56 35.22
N THR A 649 9.70 -2.59 35.95
CA THR A 649 8.46 -1.92 35.60
C THR A 649 8.80 -0.56 35.02
N VAL A 650 8.29 -0.28 33.83
CA VAL A 650 8.51 0.96 33.09
C VAL A 650 7.15 1.62 32.87
N GLU A 651 7.00 2.86 33.32
CA GLU A 651 5.88 3.71 32.92
C GLU A 651 6.23 4.33 31.56
N VAL A 652 5.35 4.15 30.58
CA VAL A 652 5.44 4.73 29.24
C VAL A 652 4.31 5.75 29.11
N THR A 653 4.66 7.03 29.07
CA THR A 653 3.69 8.11 28.83
C THR A 653 3.66 8.41 27.34
N VAL A 654 2.50 8.25 26.71
CA VAL A 654 2.27 8.55 25.30
C VAL A 654 1.99 10.05 25.17
N HIS A 655 2.65 10.73 24.24
CA HIS A 655 2.43 12.17 24.04
C HIS A 655 1.03 12.44 23.44
N ASP A 656 0.51 13.64 23.66
CA ASP A 656 -0.80 14.06 23.15
C ASP A 656 -0.83 14.12 21.61
N ASP A 657 0.32 14.39 21.00
CA ASP A 657 0.53 14.50 19.56
C ASP A 657 1.17 13.24 18.95
N ALA A 658 1.35 12.17 19.71
CA ALA A 658 2.00 10.95 19.25
C ALA A 658 1.36 10.39 17.97
N GLY A 659 2.21 9.89 17.05
CA GLY A 659 1.73 9.17 15.87
C GLY A 659 1.03 7.86 16.23
N SER A 660 0.27 7.31 15.29
CA SER A 660 -0.61 6.14 15.52
C SER A 660 0.13 4.83 15.86
N PHE A 661 1.46 4.79 15.71
CA PHE A 661 2.28 3.62 16.00
C PHE A 661 3.61 3.99 16.67
N LEU A 662 3.86 3.36 17.82
CA LEU A 662 5.11 3.47 18.55
C LEU A 662 5.79 2.10 18.58
N TYR A 663 7.04 2.03 18.11
CA TYR A 663 7.84 0.78 18.13
C TYR A 663 9.02 0.95 19.07
N LEU A 664 8.97 0.25 20.21
CA LEU A 664 9.83 0.47 21.36
C LEU A 664 10.89 -0.64 21.45
N PRO A 665 12.15 -0.38 21.06
CA PRO A 665 13.28 -1.25 21.31
C PRO A 665 13.84 -1.02 22.72
N GLY A 666 14.54 -2.00 23.26
CA GLY A 666 15.30 -1.84 24.48
C GLY A 666 16.34 -2.93 24.65
N THR A 667 17.32 -2.68 25.50
CA THR A 667 18.40 -3.62 25.77
C THR A 667 18.59 -3.82 27.27
N VAL A 668 18.98 -5.03 27.65
CA VAL A 668 19.44 -5.34 29.00
C VAL A 668 20.89 -5.77 28.91
N THR A 669 21.78 -5.00 29.53
CA THR A 669 23.23 -5.24 29.54
C THR A 669 23.71 -5.67 30.91
N ALA A 670 24.78 -6.46 30.96
CA ALA A 670 25.50 -6.73 32.19
C ALA A 670 26.31 -5.51 32.66
N GLY A 671 26.60 -5.43 33.96
CA GLY A 671 27.51 -4.44 34.53
C GLY A 671 28.94 -4.54 33.98
N GLU A 672 29.75 -3.49 34.23
CA GLU A 672 31.09 -3.30 33.63
C GLU A 672 31.95 -4.59 33.57
N GLY A 673 32.38 -4.94 32.35
CA GLY A 673 33.34 -6.02 32.08
C GLY A 673 32.72 -7.37 31.68
N ALA A 674 31.39 -7.49 31.62
CA ALA A 674 30.70 -8.67 31.06
C ALA A 674 30.12 -8.37 29.67
N ASP A 675 30.45 -9.22 28.70
CA ASP A 675 29.94 -9.18 27.33
C ASP A 675 28.64 -10.02 27.23
N VAL A 676 27.60 -9.55 27.92
CA VAL A 676 26.27 -10.19 27.97
C VAL A 676 25.22 -9.11 27.78
N GLU A 677 24.42 -9.27 26.73
CA GLU A 677 23.33 -8.38 26.35
C GLU A 677 22.12 -9.23 25.92
N GLY A 678 20.91 -8.73 26.18
CA GLY A 678 19.71 -9.22 25.53
C GLY A 678 18.83 -8.07 25.07
N ARG A 679 18.20 -8.23 23.91
CA ARG A 679 17.36 -7.21 23.28
C ARG A 679 15.89 -7.58 23.31
N PHE A 680 15.04 -6.57 23.29
CA PHE A 680 13.61 -6.75 23.07
C PHE A 680 13.06 -5.63 22.21
N THR A 681 11.93 -5.90 21.57
CA THR A 681 11.05 -4.89 21.01
C THR A 681 9.62 -5.14 21.51
N THR A 682 8.85 -4.07 21.62
CA THR A 682 7.40 -4.06 21.80
C THR A 682 6.82 -2.94 20.96
N ALA A 683 5.50 -2.87 20.87
CA ALA A 683 4.84 -1.78 20.18
C ALA A 683 3.54 -1.40 20.88
N LEU A 684 3.12 -0.16 20.66
CA LEU A 684 1.82 0.39 21.04
C LEU A 684 1.15 0.95 19.78
N THR A 685 -0.14 0.68 19.63
CA THR A 685 -0.99 1.38 18.68
C THR A 685 -1.67 2.53 19.41
N VAL A 686 -1.48 3.74 18.91
CA VAL A 686 -1.98 4.96 19.55
C VAL A 686 -3.27 5.35 18.86
N ARG A 687 -4.33 5.48 19.65
CA ARG A 687 -5.64 5.95 19.19
C ARG A 687 -5.87 7.39 19.64
N PRO A 688 -6.72 8.14 18.92
CA PRO A 688 -7.28 9.37 19.45
C PRO A 688 -7.88 9.11 20.85
N PRO A 689 -7.77 10.04 21.79
CA PRO A 689 -8.31 9.86 23.14
C PRO A 689 -9.84 9.89 23.17
N VAL A 690 -10.47 10.33 22.09
CA VAL A 690 -11.91 10.29 21.89
C VAL A 690 -12.24 9.71 20.52
N GLU A 691 -13.20 8.80 20.46
CA GLU A 691 -13.65 8.14 19.24
C GLU A 691 -15.18 8.26 19.09
N LEU A 692 -15.68 8.13 17.86
CA LEU A 692 -17.11 7.94 17.60
C LEU A 692 -17.50 6.50 17.93
N THR A 693 -18.53 6.31 18.75
CA THR A 693 -19.04 4.95 19.06
C THR A 693 -20.05 4.44 18.05
N ALA A 694 -20.59 5.34 17.22
CA ALA A 694 -21.47 5.06 16.10
C ALA A 694 -21.45 6.27 15.15
N PRO A 695 -21.87 6.11 13.88
CA PRO A 695 -22.07 7.24 12.99
C PRO A 695 -23.02 8.29 13.59
N PRO A 696 -22.82 9.57 13.29
CA PRO A 696 -23.79 10.61 13.62
C PRO A 696 -25.19 10.24 13.08
N ALA A 697 -26.24 10.57 13.84
CA ALA A 697 -27.61 10.24 13.47
C ALA A 697 -28.54 11.44 13.64
N ALA A 698 -29.55 11.56 12.77
CA ALA A 698 -30.58 12.59 12.87
C ALA A 698 -31.91 11.99 13.36
N SER A 699 -32.55 12.66 14.33
CA SER A 699 -33.85 12.25 14.86
C SER A 699 -34.81 13.43 15.02
N PRO A 700 -35.99 13.40 14.37
CA PRO A 700 -36.30 12.53 13.24
C PRO A 700 -35.47 12.92 11.99
N ALA A 701 -34.94 11.97 11.21
CA ALA A 701 -34.27 12.28 9.94
C ALA A 701 -35.26 12.79 8.85
N SER A 702 -36.55 12.53 9.03
CA SER A 702 -37.63 12.93 8.14
C SER A 702 -38.69 13.70 8.91
N SER A 703 -38.95 14.96 8.54
CA SER A 703 -40.07 15.74 9.07
C SER A 703 -41.08 16.11 7.97
N PRO A 704 -42.33 15.61 8.05
CA PRO A 704 -43.42 16.10 7.21
C PRO A 704 -43.82 17.56 7.49
N ASP A 705 -43.48 18.07 8.69
CA ASP A 705 -43.70 19.46 9.09
C ASP A 705 -42.47 20.29 8.75
N ALA A 706 -42.65 21.24 7.82
CA ALA A 706 -41.58 22.13 7.36
C ALA A 706 -41.13 23.16 8.40
N SER A 707 -41.69 23.13 9.62
CA SER A 707 -41.31 24.00 10.73
C SER A 707 -40.72 23.26 11.94
N ALA A 708 -40.78 21.92 11.96
CA ALA A 708 -40.27 21.13 13.07
C ALA A 708 -38.74 20.96 12.99
N PRO A 709 -38.01 21.12 14.10
CA PRO A 709 -36.57 20.92 14.10
C PRO A 709 -36.19 19.44 14.02
N VAL A 710 -34.96 19.19 13.57
CA VAL A 710 -34.30 17.88 13.59
C VAL A 710 -33.11 17.94 14.54
N THR A 711 -32.93 16.91 15.38
CA THR A 711 -31.77 16.82 16.28
C THR A 711 -30.72 15.89 15.67
N VAL A 712 -29.54 16.41 15.38
CA VAL A 712 -28.35 15.62 15.06
C VAL A 712 -27.70 15.20 16.38
N THR A 713 -27.47 13.91 16.56
CA THR A 713 -26.82 13.30 17.73
C THR A 713 -25.51 12.68 17.30
N VAL A 714 -24.44 13.01 18.01
CA VAL A 714 -23.07 12.54 17.74
C VAL A 714 -22.57 11.81 18.98
N PRO A 715 -22.54 10.47 18.95
CA PRO A 715 -22.12 9.69 20.10
C PRO A 715 -20.59 9.57 20.12
N VAL A 716 -19.97 10.03 21.20
CA VAL A 716 -18.52 10.04 21.41
C VAL A 716 -18.16 9.25 22.66
N ALA A 717 -17.05 8.52 22.66
CA ALA A 717 -16.48 7.88 23.83
C ALA A 717 -15.07 8.38 24.08
N ASN A 718 -14.79 8.73 25.33
CA ASN A 718 -13.45 8.99 25.79
C ASN A 718 -12.81 7.67 26.21
N VAL A 719 -11.83 7.22 25.42
CA VAL A 719 -11.09 5.98 25.66
C VAL A 719 -9.82 6.19 26.50
N SER A 720 -9.52 7.44 26.86
CA SER A 720 -8.37 7.82 27.68
C SER A 720 -8.67 7.79 29.18
N ASP A 721 -7.62 7.84 30.00
CA ASP A 721 -7.69 7.81 31.46
C ASP A 721 -7.96 9.19 32.11
N ARG A 722 -8.10 10.23 31.29
CA ARG A 722 -8.30 11.63 31.70
C ARG A 722 -9.52 12.24 31.03
N GLU A 723 -10.06 13.29 31.63
CA GLU A 723 -11.18 14.04 31.03
C GLU A 723 -10.76 14.66 29.69
N GLN A 724 -11.62 14.53 28.69
CA GLN A 724 -11.42 15.10 27.36
C GLN A 724 -12.49 16.12 27.02
N VAL A 725 -12.14 17.08 26.18
CA VAL A 725 -13.09 18.03 25.59
C VAL A 725 -13.03 17.87 24.08
N VAL A 726 -14.19 17.64 23.46
CA VAL A 726 -14.33 17.56 22.01
C VAL A 726 -15.19 18.69 21.48
N ASP A 727 -14.83 19.17 20.31
CA ASP A 727 -15.59 20.15 19.54
C ASP A 727 -16.43 19.39 18.50
N VAL A 728 -17.75 19.42 18.60
CA VAL A 728 -18.65 18.86 17.60
C VAL A 728 -19.20 19.98 16.74
N GLU A 729 -18.97 19.90 15.43
CA GLU A 729 -19.41 20.88 14.44
C GLU A 729 -20.30 20.25 13.38
N VAL A 730 -21.35 20.97 12.98
CA VAL A 730 -22.16 20.65 11.80
C VAL A 730 -21.96 21.70 10.71
N SER A 731 -21.79 21.24 9.47
CA SER A 731 -21.61 22.05 8.27
C SER A 731 -22.44 21.51 7.11
N GLY A 732 -22.36 22.14 5.93
CA GLY A 732 -23.14 21.70 4.76
C GLY A 732 -24.66 21.89 4.94
N LEU A 733 -25.09 22.83 5.78
CA LEU A 733 -26.48 22.92 6.26
C LEU A 733 -27.54 23.21 5.20
N GLY A 734 -27.17 23.60 3.97
CA GLY A 734 -28.15 23.93 2.93
C GLY A 734 -29.08 25.07 3.38
N PHE A 735 -30.39 24.79 3.45
CA PHE A 735 -31.40 25.74 3.97
C PHE A 735 -31.62 25.63 5.49
N TRP A 736 -31.07 24.61 6.15
CA TRP A 736 -31.20 24.45 7.59
C TRP A 736 -30.38 25.49 8.34
N ARG A 737 -30.92 25.97 9.47
CA ARG A 737 -30.22 26.85 10.41
C ARG A 737 -29.89 26.09 11.68
N ALA A 738 -28.67 26.25 12.18
CA ALA A 738 -28.29 25.84 13.53
C ALA A 738 -27.92 27.08 14.36
N ASP A 739 -28.55 27.28 15.52
CA ASP A 739 -28.22 28.41 16.40
C ASP A 739 -26.84 28.26 17.05
N THR A 740 -26.38 27.02 17.21
CA THR A 740 -25.06 26.69 17.73
C THR A 740 -24.50 25.56 16.87
N PRO A 741 -23.90 25.88 15.70
CA PRO A 741 -23.42 24.87 14.76
C PRO A 741 -22.17 24.15 15.27
N SER A 742 -21.47 24.71 16.27
CA SER A 742 -20.33 24.09 16.93
C SER A 742 -20.52 24.12 18.45
N ARG A 743 -20.20 23.00 19.12
CA ARG A 743 -20.36 22.85 20.56
C ARG A 743 -19.23 22.02 21.17
N GLN A 744 -18.73 22.49 22.30
CA GLN A 744 -17.83 21.71 23.16
C GLN A 744 -18.61 20.73 24.05
N VAL A 745 -18.15 19.49 24.06
CA VAL A 745 -18.65 18.42 24.92
C VAL A 745 -17.48 17.89 25.76
N THR A 746 -17.63 18.00 27.07
CA THR A 746 -16.72 17.37 28.02
C THR A 746 -17.14 15.92 28.19
N VAL A 747 -16.19 15.00 28.00
CA VAL A 747 -16.39 13.56 28.13
C VAL A 747 -15.45 13.07 29.24
N PRO A 748 -15.97 12.64 30.40
CA PRO A 748 -15.15 12.10 31.48
C PRO A 748 -14.35 10.88 31.04
N ALA A 749 -13.24 10.60 31.74
CA ALA A 749 -12.37 9.44 31.48
C ALA A 749 -13.17 8.13 31.41
N GLY A 750 -13.00 7.35 30.34
CA GLY A 750 -13.68 6.06 30.14
C GLY A 750 -15.20 6.13 29.95
N GLU A 751 -15.80 7.32 29.82
CA GLU A 751 -17.24 7.49 29.63
C GLU A 751 -17.60 7.86 28.18
N SER A 752 -18.89 7.72 27.85
CA SER A 752 -19.46 8.18 26.58
C SER A 752 -20.38 9.37 26.80
N ALA A 753 -20.45 10.26 25.82
CA ALA A 753 -21.37 11.39 25.78
C ALA A 753 -22.06 11.47 24.41
N GLU A 754 -23.26 12.03 24.39
CA GLU A 754 -23.97 12.37 23.16
C GLU A 754 -23.97 13.89 22.98
N ALA A 755 -23.28 14.37 21.94
CA ALA A 755 -23.39 15.75 21.52
C ALA A 755 -24.65 15.92 20.67
N THR A 756 -25.45 16.95 20.94
CA THR A 756 -26.65 17.24 20.15
C THR A 756 -26.60 18.63 19.54
N VAL A 757 -27.00 18.71 18.26
CA VAL A 757 -27.19 19.96 17.52
C VAL A 757 -28.58 19.98 16.91
N GLU A 758 -29.36 21.02 17.20
CA GLU A 758 -30.68 21.21 16.62
C GLU A 758 -30.58 21.98 15.29
N LEU A 759 -31.24 21.45 14.27
CA LEU A 759 -31.39 22.05 12.94
C LEU A 759 -32.82 22.52 12.74
N PHE A 760 -32.98 23.77 12.31
CA PHE A 760 -34.27 24.41 12.07
C PHE A 760 -34.46 24.63 10.56
N PRO A 761 -35.57 24.14 9.97
CA PRO A 761 -35.82 24.30 8.54
C PRO A 761 -36.44 25.65 8.17
N ASP A 762 -36.86 26.45 9.16
CA ASP A 762 -37.42 27.80 9.01
C ASP A 762 -38.56 27.93 7.96
N GLY A 763 -39.30 26.85 7.70
CA GLY A 763 -40.43 26.80 6.74
C GLY A 763 -40.06 26.27 5.35
N ASP A 764 -38.77 26.06 5.08
CA ASP A 764 -38.29 25.52 3.80
C ASP A 764 -38.44 23.99 3.75
N THR A 765 -38.60 23.48 2.53
CA THR A 765 -38.80 22.05 2.27
C THR A 765 -37.72 21.53 1.35
N GLY A 766 -37.12 20.39 1.67
CA GLY A 766 -36.05 19.82 0.88
C GLY A 766 -35.30 18.72 1.63
N TRP A 767 -34.43 18.05 0.91
CA TRP A 767 -33.40 17.16 1.44
C TRP A 767 -32.07 17.92 1.53
N THR A 768 -31.28 17.63 2.55
CA THR A 768 -29.89 18.08 2.68
C THR A 768 -29.06 17.01 3.39
N THR A 769 -27.85 16.76 2.89
CA THR A 769 -26.83 15.99 3.59
C THR A 769 -26.02 16.97 4.46
N VAL A 770 -26.09 16.80 5.78
CA VAL A 770 -25.35 17.61 6.75
C VAL A 770 -24.07 16.90 7.13
N ASP A 771 -22.94 17.59 7.00
CA ASP A 771 -21.64 17.09 7.44
C ASP A 771 -21.48 17.32 8.95
N VAL A 772 -20.91 16.34 9.64
CA VAL A 772 -20.61 16.37 11.07
C VAL A 772 -19.11 16.13 11.25
N THR A 773 -18.45 16.97 12.04
CA THR A 773 -17.03 16.83 12.39
C THR A 773 -16.88 16.82 13.90
N VAL A 774 -16.06 15.90 14.41
CA VAL A 774 -15.62 15.84 15.81
C VAL A 774 -14.14 16.19 15.86
N GLY A 775 -13.85 17.33 16.46
CA GLY A 775 -12.50 17.82 16.71
C GLY A 775 -12.02 17.54 18.12
N HIS A 776 -10.73 17.28 18.26
CA HIS A 776 -10.01 17.19 19.53
C HIS A 776 -8.59 17.73 19.33
N GLY A 777 -8.12 18.61 20.24
CA GLY A 777 -6.75 19.11 20.18
C GLY A 777 -6.38 19.89 18.91
N GLY A 778 -7.36 20.39 18.16
CA GLY A 778 -7.15 21.05 16.86
C GLY A 778 -7.08 20.09 15.66
N THR A 779 -7.34 18.80 15.87
CA THR A 779 -7.39 17.76 14.82
C THR A 779 -8.79 17.16 14.73
N THR A 780 -9.17 16.63 13.56
CA THR A 780 -10.42 15.87 13.41
C THR A 780 -10.19 14.43 13.86
N VAL A 781 -10.94 13.99 14.88
CA VAL A 781 -10.88 12.62 15.43
C VAL A 781 -12.05 11.75 14.99
N GLY A 782 -13.06 12.35 14.36
CA GLY A 782 -14.16 11.63 13.74
C GLY A 782 -14.97 12.54 12.83
N SER A 783 -15.62 11.98 11.84
CA SER A 783 -16.55 12.69 10.97
C SER A 783 -17.69 11.76 10.55
N GLY A 784 -18.75 12.34 10.00
CA GLY A 784 -19.84 11.59 9.42
C GLY A 784 -20.82 12.51 8.71
N ARG A 785 -21.85 11.92 8.10
CA ARG A 785 -22.91 12.66 7.41
C ARG A 785 -24.27 12.16 7.87
N VAL A 786 -25.24 13.07 7.92
CA VAL A 786 -26.64 12.74 8.17
C VAL A 786 -27.51 13.34 7.09
N ASP A 787 -28.39 12.54 6.50
CA ASP A 787 -29.40 13.02 5.56
C ASP A 787 -30.67 13.42 6.30
N VAL A 788 -31.10 14.66 6.07
CA VAL A 788 -32.27 15.25 6.72
C VAL A 788 -33.26 15.79 5.69
N VAL A 789 -34.55 15.57 5.95
CA VAL A 789 -35.66 16.03 5.09
C VAL A 789 -36.63 16.90 5.88
N SER A 790 -37.00 18.03 5.28
CA SER A 790 -38.06 18.94 5.74
C SER A 790 -39.22 18.99 4.74
N GLY A 791 -40.45 18.99 5.23
CA GLY A 791 -41.68 19.02 4.41
C GLY A 791 -41.92 17.74 3.59
N GLY A 792 -41.43 16.61 4.09
CA GLY A 792 -41.47 15.33 3.38
C GLY A 792 -40.96 14.16 4.21
N ARG A 793 -40.69 13.05 3.54
CA ARG A 793 -40.16 11.83 4.18
C ARG A 793 -39.28 11.04 3.23
N HIS A 794 -38.15 10.52 3.71
CA HIS A 794 -37.31 9.57 2.99
C HIS A 794 -38.07 8.29 2.66
N VAL A 795 -37.86 7.72 1.47
CA VAL A 795 -38.51 6.49 1.01
C VAL A 795 -38.16 5.29 1.91
N SER A 796 -36.97 5.26 2.49
CA SER A 796 -36.57 4.24 3.46
C SER A 796 -37.36 4.27 4.77
N ASP A 797 -37.99 5.40 5.11
CA ASP A 797 -38.89 5.52 6.26
C ASP A 797 -40.37 5.21 5.89
N TRP A 798 -40.67 4.94 4.61
CA TRP A 798 -42.02 4.58 4.16
C TRP A 798 -42.31 3.09 4.34
N GLU A 799 -43.58 2.78 4.62
CA GLU A 799 -44.09 1.42 4.45
C GLU A 799 -44.19 1.13 2.93
N TRP A 800 -43.47 0.12 2.46
CA TRP A 800 -43.50 -0.27 1.06
C TRP A 800 -44.69 -1.20 0.83
N THR A 801 -45.47 -0.96 -0.22
CA THR A 801 -46.66 -1.78 -0.51
C THR A 801 -46.29 -3.14 -1.06
N ASP A 802 -45.21 -3.19 -1.85
CA ASP A 802 -44.67 -4.39 -2.48
C ASP A 802 -43.15 -4.22 -2.65
N GLU A 803 -42.40 -5.31 -2.59
CA GLU A 803 -40.94 -5.35 -2.78
C GLU A 803 -40.56 -6.62 -3.55
N THR A 804 -39.72 -6.48 -4.56
CA THR A 804 -39.00 -7.58 -5.20
C THR A 804 -37.57 -7.16 -5.45
N ASN A 805 -36.63 -8.08 -5.30
CA ASN A 805 -35.21 -7.80 -5.48
C ASN A 805 -34.52 -9.01 -6.13
N GLY A 806 -33.49 -8.77 -6.93
CA GLY A 806 -32.84 -9.80 -7.74
C GLY A 806 -32.05 -10.80 -6.88
N TRP A 807 -31.34 -10.27 -5.89
CA TRP A 807 -30.53 -11.02 -4.93
C TRP A 807 -30.62 -10.35 -3.56
N GLY A 808 -30.81 -11.15 -2.51
CA GLY A 808 -31.06 -10.62 -1.16
C GLY A 808 -32.33 -9.75 -1.04
N PRO A 809 -32.64 -9.24 0.16
CA PRO A 809 -33.67 -8.22 0.36
C PRO A 809 -33.22 -6.83 -0.14
N ALA A 810 -34.15 -5.94 -0.45
CA ALA A 810 -33.80 -4.53 -0.64
C ALA A 810 -33.56 -3.89 0.73
N GLU A 811 -32.47 -3.15 0.85
CA GLU A 811 -31.95 -2.68 2.14
C GLU A 811 -32.32 -1.22 2.39
N ARG A 812 -32.68 -0.92 3.64
CA ARG A 812 -33.03 0.45 4.06
C ARG A 812 -31.80 1.12 4.62
N ASP A 813 -31.50 2.31 4.09
CA ASP A 813 -30.39 3.17 4.54
C ASP A 813 -28.98 2.54 4.43
N THR A 814 -28.87 1.41 3.73
CA THR A 814 -27.63 0.66 3.46
C THR A 814 -27.67 0.14 2.01
N SER A 815 -26.51 -0.25 1.49
CA SER A 815 -26.35 -0.92 0.19
C SER A 815 -26.97 -2.34 0.22
N ASN A 816 -26.98 -3.07 -0.90
CA ASN A 816 -27.50 -4.44 -0.91
C ASN A 816 -26.41 -5.44 -0.46
N GLY A 817 -26.53 -6.05 0.73
CA GLY A 817 -25.51 -6.99 1.23
C GLY A 817 -25.70 -8.46 0.84
N GLU A 818 -26.54 -8.75 -0.16
CA GLU A 818 -26.81 -10.07 -0.75
C GLU A 818 -27.52 -11.14 0.12
N ASP A 819 -27.13 -11.35 1.38
CA ASP A 819 -27.43 -12.59 2.11
C ASP A 819 -28.59 -12.48 3.11
N GLN A 820 -28.59 -11.46 3.97
CA GLN A 820 -29.50 -11.29 5.12
C GLN A 820 -29.97 -9.84 5.26
N PRO A 821 -31.21 -9.59 5.72
CA PRO A 821 -31.63 -8.22 6.02
C PRO A 821 -30.66 -7.49 6.97
N GLY A 822 -30.16 -6.33 6.54
CA GLY A 822 -29.28 -5.44 7.28
C GLY A 822 -27.80 -5.82 7.28
N ASP A 823 -27.34 -6.60 6.30
CA ASP A 823 -25.92 -6.91 6.10
C ASP A 823 -25.20 -5.97 5.11
N GLY A 824 -25.97 -5.10 4.44
CA GLY A 824 -25.46 -4.06 3.56
C GLY A 824 -24.48 -3.09 4.25
N ALA A 825 -23.50 -2.65 3.49
CA ALA A 825 -22.58 -1.60 3.90
C ALA A 825 -23.26 -0.21 3.86
N ARG A 826 -22.49 0.82 4.22
CA ARG A 826 -22.95 2.19 4.06
C ARG A 826 -23.02 2.54 2.58
N MET A 827 -24.18 3.01 2.15
CA MET A 827 -24.46 3.42 0.77
C MET A 827 -23.49 4.49 0.27
N SER A 828 -22.86 4.24 -0.88
CA SER A 828 -21.96 5.21 -1.50
C SER A 828 -21.92 5.07 -3.02
N ILE A 829 -21.93 6.21 -3.72
CA ILE A 829 -21.84 6.26 -5.18
C ILE A 829 -20.65 7.15 -5.56
N ASN A 830 -19.64 6.57 -6.21
CA ASN A 830 -18.39 7.21 -6.62
C ASN A 830 -17.74 8.03 -5.49
N GLY A 831 -17.63 7.44 -4.31
CA GLY A 831 -17.06 8.00 -3.09
C GLY A 831 -17.96 8.97 -2.33
N ARG A 832 -19.18 9.27 -2.83
CA ARG A 832 -20.16 10.08 -2.10
C ARG A 832 -21.05 9.19 -1.25
N GLU A 833 -20.89 9.29 0.06
CA GLU A 833 -21.67 8.50 1.01
C GLU A 833 -23.02 9.13 1.37
N TYR A 834 -24.01 8.27 1.61
CA TYR A 834 -25.37 8.61 2.00
C TYR A 834 -25.73 7.93 3.33
N GLY A 835 -26.54 8.61 4.15
CA GLY A 835 -27.07 8.10 5.41
C GLY A 835 -28.53 7.65 5.32
N LYS A 836 -29.24 8.00 4.25
CA LYS A 836 -30.61 7.55 3.97
C LYS A 836 -30.74 7.12 2.50
N GLY A 837 -31.53 6.10 2.22
CA GLY A 837 -31.72 5.62 0.85
C GLY A 837 -32.23 4.19 0.79
N VAL A 838 -32.29 3.63 -0.42
CA VAL A 838 -32.65 2.22 -0.62
C VAL A 838 -31.67 1.53 -1.55
N GLY A 839 -30.92 0.55 -1.02
CA GLY A 839 -30.02 -0.30 -1.78
C GLY A 839 -30.74 -1.52 -2.33
N ALA A 840 -30.55 -1.84 -3.60
CA ALA A 840 -31.26 -2.92 -4.27
C ALA A 840 -30.36 -3.65 -5.28
N HIS A 841 -30.66 -4.92 -5.55
CA HIS A 841 -29.97 -5.71 -6.56
C HIS A 841 -30.88 -5.91 -7.78
N ALA A 842 -30.38 -5.67 -8.99
CA ALA A 842 -31.17 -5.83 -10.21
C ALA A 842 -31.55 -7.31 -10.49
N PRO A 843 -32.72 -7.60 -11.08
CA PRO A 843 -33.85 -6.68 -11.23
C PRO A 843 -34.59 -6.48 -9.90
N SER A 844 -34.94 -5.23 -9.58
CA SER A 844 -35.68 -4.87 -8.36
C SER A 844 -36.90 -3.99 -8.65
N ARG A 845 -37.85 -3.99 -7.70
CA ARG A 845 -39.03 -3.14 -7.70
C ARG A 845 -39.51 -2.84 -6.28
N ILE A 846 -39.74 -1.57 -5.99
CA ILE A 846 -40.27 -1.08 -4.71
C ILE A 846 -41.51 -0.23 -4.97
N GLY A 847 -42.64 -0.62 -4.39
CA GLY A 847 -43.93 0.07 -4.53
C GLY A 847 -44.27 0.96 -3.34
N LEU A 848 -44.80 2.16 -3.62
CA LEU A 848 -45.21 3.15 -2.63
C LEU A 848 -46.65 3.63 -2.90
N ASP A 849 -47.50 3.65 -1.87
CA ASP A 849 -48.87 4.23 -1.95
C ASP A 849 -48.87 5.69 -1.52
N LEU A 850 -48.80 6.58 -2.50
CA LEU A 850 -48.79 8.03 -2.31
C LEU A 850 -50.18 8.60 -2.01
N ALA A 851 -51.25 7.89 -2.39
CA ALA A 851 -52.65 8.32 -2.28
C ALA A 851 -52.93 9.75 -2.79
N GLY A 852 -52.19 10.21 -3.81
CA GLY A 852 -52.30 11.56 -4.37
C GLY A 852 -51.83 12.69 -3.44
N ARG A 853 -51.14 12.39 -2.33
CA ARG A 853 -50.76 13.38 -1.30
C ARG A 853 -49.38 14.00 -1.49
N CYS A 854 -48.58 13.41 -2.37
CA CYS A 854 -47.22 13.85 -2.66
C CYS A 854 -47.17 14.64 -3.98
N SER A 855 -46.12 15.44 -4.13
CA SER A 855 -45.96 16.39 -5.24
C SER A 855 -44.62 16.28 -5.93
N ARG A 856 -43.57 15.84 -5.21
CA ARG A 856 -42.23 15.63 -5.76
C ARG A 856 -41.62 14.34 -5.23
N PHE A 857 -40.89 13.65 -6.09
CA PHE A 857 -39.96 12.57 -5.75
C PHE A 857 -38.56 13.01 -6.19
N GLN A 858 -37.59 12.86 -5.29
CA GLN A 858 -36.22 13.30 -5.51
C GLN A 858 -35.24 12.27 -4.94
N THR A 859 -34.11 12.04 -5.63
CA THR A 859 -33.08 11.07 -5.25
C THR A 859 -31.80 11.33 -6.04
N ASP A 860 -30.66 10.89 -5.53
CA ASP A 860 -29.52 10.51 -6.36
C ASP A 860 -29.65 9.01 -6.73
N ILE A 861 -29.15 8.62 -7.92
CA ILE A 861 -29.10 7.21 -8.36
C ILE A 861 -27.68 6.86 -8.85
N GLY A 862 -27.27 5.60 -8.66
CA GLY A 862 -25.97 5.09 -9.09
C GLY A 862 -25.74 3.64 -8.70
N VAL A 863 -24.62 3.08 -9.15
CA VAL A 863 -24.13 1.77 -8.70
C VAL A 863 -23.36 1.96 -7.40
N ASP A 864 -23.58 1.08 -6.41
CA ASP A 864 -22.90 1.20 -5.11
C ASP A 864 -21.40 0.86 -5.22
N ASP A 865 -20.57 1.56 -4.46
CA ASP A 865 -19.11 1.41 -4.46
C ASP A 865 -18.62 0.08 -3.86
N GLU A 866 -19.47 -0.68 -3.16
CA GLU A 866 -19.11 -1.96 -2.55
C GLU A 866 -18.77 -3.05 -3.58
N ILE A 867 -19.24 -2.87 -4.82
CA ILE A 867 -19.00 -3.80 -5.93
C ILE A 867 -18.09 -3.18 -7.00
N ALA A 868 -17.41 -4.02 -7.78
CA ALA A 868 -16.36 -3.56 -8.70
C ALA A 868 -16.74 -3.60 -10.20
N GLY A 869 -17.98 -3.97 -10.57
CA GLY A 869 -18.31 -4.19 -11.99
C GLY A 869 -19.79 -4.28 -12.40
N GLY A 870 -20.74 -3.87 -11.56
CA GLY A 870 -22.17 -3.92 -11.89
C GLY A 870 -22.59 -2.88 -12.92
N SER A 871 -23.67 -3.18 -13.65
CA SER A 871 -24.26 -2.27 -14.63
C SER A 871 -25.79 -2.27 -14.52
N VAL A 872 -26.39 -1.12 -14.22
CA VAL A 872 -27.83 -1.05 -13.91
C VAL A 872 -28.54 0.08 -14.64
N ARG A 873 -29.87 -0.05 -14.77
CA ARG A 873 -30.74 0.99 -15.29
C ARG A 873 -31.90 1.27 -14.34
N PHE A 874 -32.04 2.52 -13.94
CA PHE A 874 -33.10 2.98 -13.04
C PHE A 874 -34.32 3.45 -13.82
N ARG A 875 -35.51 3.13 -13.31
CA ARG A 875 -36.80 3.62 -13.81
C ARG A 875 -37.75 3.98 -12.69
N VAL A 876 -38.61 4.95 -12.96
CA VAL A 876 -39.71 5.33 -12.06
C VAL A 876 -41.03 5.26 -12.81
N LEU A 877 -42.00 4.54 -12.24
CA LEU A 877 -43.35 4.43 -12.78
C LEU A 877 -44.35 5.12 -11.84
N ALA A 878 -45.24 5.92 -12.39
CA ALA A 878 -46.37 6.55 -11.69
C ALA A 878 -47.68 5.99 -12.24
N ASP A 879 -48.48 5.36 -11.38
CA ASP A 879 -49.73 4.68 -11.72
C ASP A 879 -49.58 3.69 -12.90
N GLY A 880 -48.42 3.02 -12.95
CA GLY A 880 -48.04 2.07 -13.99
C GLY A 880 -47.49 2.69 -15.29
N ALA A 881 -47.43 4.01 -15.40
CA ALA A 881 -46.80 4.71 -16.52
C ALA A 881 -45.35 5.11 -16.19
N GLU A 882 -44.40 4.78 -17.05
CA GLU A 882 -43.00 5.20 -16.90
C GLU A 882 -42.87 6.72 -17.06
N ILE A 883 -42.39 7.37 -16.01
CA ILE A 883 -42.16 8.83 -15.98
C ILE A 883 -40.67 9.18 -15.99
N PHE A 884 -39.79 8.20 -15.77
CA PHE A 884 -38.34 8.36 -15.82
C PHE A 884 -37.65 7.05 -16.17
N ALA A 885 -36.55 7.16 -16.93
CA ALA A 885 -35.58 6.10 -17.13
C ALA A 885 -34.17 6.71 -17.28
N SER A 886 -33.18 6.13 -16.60
CA SER A 886 -31.77 6.48 -16.76
C SER A 886 -31.18 5.82 -18.03
N PRO A 887 -30.00 6.26 -18.50
CA PRO A 887 -29.08 5.39 -19.24
C PRO A 887 -28.61 4.23 -18.34
N VAL A 888 -27.86 3.28 -18.90
CA VAL A 888 -27.09 2.32 -18.10
C VAL A 888 -26.05 3.11 -17.31
N LEU A 889 -25.96 2.83 -16.02
CA LEU A 889 -24.98 3.39 -15.10
C LEU A 889 -24.06 2.25 -14.64
N THR A 890 -22.79 2.59 -14.43
CA THR A 890 -21.72 1.71 -13.98
C THR A 890 -21.11 2.27 -12.70
N GLN A 891 -20.26 1.49 -12.03
CA GLN A 891 -19.56 1.94 -10.81
C GLN A 891 -18.69 3.18 -11.02
N SER A 892 -18.20 3.43 -12.24
CA SER A 892 -17.39 4.62 -12.55
C SER A 892 -18.20 5.91 -12.78
N ASP A 893 -19.54 5.82 -12.82
CA ASP A 893 -20.39 6.98 -13.06
C ASP A 893 -20.66 7.76 -11.77
N ASP A 894 -20.63 9.10 -11.86
CA ASP A 894 -21.07 9.96 -10.76
C ASP A 894 -22.54 9.75 -10.40
N ALA A 895 -22.87 9.96 -9.13
CA ALA A 895 -24.24 10.00 -8.64
C ALA A 895 -25.11 10.95 -9.48
N ARG A 896 -26.24 10.44 -9.98
CA ARG A 896 -27.12 11.20 -10.86
C ARG A 896 -28.37 11.69 -10.13
N TRP A 897 -28.54 13.00 -10.08
CA TRP A 897 -29.72 13.63 -9.51
C TRP A 897 -31.00 13.42 -10.34
N VAL A 898 -32.09 13.09 -9.65
CA VAL A 898 -33.44 12.89 -10.21
C VAL A 898 -34.44 13.75 -9.44
N ASP A 899 -35.29 14.49 -10.17
CA ASP A 899 -36.38 15.32 -9.63
C ASP A 899 -37.63 15.17 -10.50
N LEU A 900 -38.67 14.54 -9.97
CA LEU A 900 -39.88 14.17 -10.70
C LEU A 900 -41.13 14.79 -10.06
N ASP A 901 -42.06 15.24 -10.91
CA ASP A 901 -43.43 15.55 -10.52
C ASP A 901 -44.23 14.27 -10.27
N VAL A 902 -44.78 14.15 -9.07
CA VAL A 902 -45.67 13.04 -8.69
C VAL A 902 -47.02 13.55 -8.18
N THR A 903 -47.39 14.77 -8.56
CA THR A 903 -48.64 15.40 -8.13
C THR A 903 -49.85 14.58 -8.60
N GLY A 904 -50.66 14.14 -7.64
CA GLY A 904 -51.88 13.36 -7.92
C GLY A 904 -51.64 11.90 -8.30
N VAL A 905 -50.41 11.41 -8.18
CA VAL A 905 -50.07 9.99 -8.35
C VAL A 905 -50.55 9.20 -7.13
N ASP A 906 -51.21 8.07 -7.36
CA ASP A 906 -51.65 7.18 -6.29
C ASP A 906 -50.57 6.15 -5.94
N ARG A 907 -49.91 5.55 -6.94
CA ARG A 907 -48.84 4.55 -6.75
C ARG A 907 -47.56 4.96 -7.48
N LEU A 908 -46.43 4.95 -6.77
CA LEU A 908 -45.10 5.14 -7.33
C LEU A 908 -44.31 3.83 -7.25
N GLU A 909 -43.59 3.47 -8.30
CA GLU A 909 -42.73 2.28 -8.33
C GLU A 909 -41.30 2.68 -8.71
N LEU A 910 -40.34 2.32 -7.87
CA LEU A 910 -38.91 2.46 -8.11
C LEU A 910 -38.37 1.13 -8.64
N VAL A 911 -37.73 1.13 -9.80
CA VAL A 911 -37.30 -0.10 -10.51
C VAL A 911 -35.83 -0.01 -10.89
N VAL A 912 -35.05 -1.04 -10.57
CA VAL A 912 -33.69 -1.21 -11.07
C VAL A 912 -33.70 -2.42 -12.01
N ASP A 913 -33.28 -2.24 -13.25
CA ASP A 913 -33.12 -3.31 -14.24
C ASP A 913 -31.62 -3.55 -14.53
N ASP A 914 -31.31 -4.74 -15.05
CA ASP A 914 -30.01 -5.12 -15.62
C ASP A 914 -29.60 -4.15 -16.75
N GLY A 915 -28.32 -3.76 -16.79
CA GLY A 915 -27.74 -2.90 -17.82
C GLY A 915 -27.57 -3.58 -19.18
N GLY A 916 -27.74 -4.91 -19.25
CA GLY A 916 -27.79 -5.71 -20.47
C GLY A 916 -26.64 -6.69 -20.64
N ASP A 917 -25.79 -6.83 -19.62
CA ASP A 917 -24.66 -7.77 -19.53
C ASP A 917 -24.87 -8.87 -18.48
N GLY A 918 -26.04 -8.87 -17.82
CA GLY A 918 -26.44 -9.85 -16.83
C GLY A 918 -26.26 -9.32 -15.40
N ILE A 919 -26.93 -9.98 -14.45
CA ILE A 919 -27.15 -9.41 -13.12
C ILE A 919 -25.95 -9.47 -12.16
N ALA A 920 -24.74 -9.73 -12.65
CA ALA A 920 -23.60 -9.96 -11.77
C ALA A 920 -23.17 -8.63 -11.13
N GLN A 921 -23.22 -8.55 -9.79
CA GLN A 921 -22.80 -7.36 -9.03
C GLN A 921 -23.67 -6.12 -9.28
N ASP A 922 -24.93 -6.29 -9.69
CA ASP A 922 -25.84 -5.20 -10.05
C ASP A 922 -26.47 -4.51 -8.84
N HIS A 923 -25.64 -3.95 -7.97
CA HIS A 923 -26.07 -3.24 -6.76
C HIS A 923 -26.33 -1.78 -7.11
N GLY A 924 -27.61 -1.37 -7.07
CA GLY A 924 -28.06 -0.04 -7.42
C GLY A 924 -28.75 0.67 -6.26
N ASP A 925 -28.41 1.95 -6.10
CA ASP A 925 -28.88 2.77 -4.99
C ASP A 925 -29.90 3.83 -5.42
N TRP A 926 -30.98 3.93 -4.64
CA TRP A 926 -31.85 5.10 -4.57
C TRP A 926 -31.41 5.99 -3.40
N ALA A 927 -30.27 6.65 -3.56
CA ALA A 927 -29.56 7.40 -2.54
C ALA A 927 -30.26 8.72 -2.17
N GLY A 928 -30.53 8.92 -0.87
CA GLY A 928 -31.26 10.10 -0.38
C GLY A 928 -32.72 10.19 -0.84
N ALA A 929 -33.29 9.10 -1.37
CA ALA A 929 -34.62 9.09 -1.97
C ALA A 929 -35.68 9.62 -1.00
N TRP A 930 -36.43 10.65 -1.40
CA TRP A 930 -37.46 11.26 -0.56
C TRP A 930 -38.66 11.79 -1.35
N LEU A 931 -39.77 11.95 -0.64
CA LEU A 931 -41.04 12.42 -1.17
C LEU A 931 -41.51 13.69 -0.45
N ARG A 932 -41.84 14.72 -1.23
CA ARG A 932 -42.51 15.92 -0.72
C ARG A 932 -44.01 15.70 -0.67
N CYS A 933 -44.56 15.61 0.54
CA CYS A 933 -45.97 15.31 0.75
C CYS A 933 -46.64 16.37 1.63
N SER A 934 -47.90 16.66 1.33
CA SER A 934 -48.70 17.57 2.17
C SER A 934 -49.05 16.88 3.49
N GLY A 935 -48.57 17.44 4.60
CA GLY A 935 -48.88 16.93 5.94
C GLY A 935 -50.37 17.07 6.26
N ARG A 936 -51.05 15.96 6.52
CA ARG A 936 -52.25 15.90 7.35
C ARG A 936 -52.23 14.66 8.21
#